data_AF-A0A833J108-F1
#
_entry.id   AF-A0A833J108-F1
#
_cell.length_a   1.000
_cell.length_b   1.000
_cell.length_c   1.000
_cell.angle_alpha   90.00
_cell.angle_beta   90.00
_cell.angle_gamma   90.00
#
_symmetry.space_group_name_H-M   'P 1'
#
loop_
_entity.id
_entity.type
_entity.pdbx_description
1 polymer ?
#
loop_
_entity_poly.entity_id
_entity_poly.type
_entity_poly.pdbx_seq_one_letter_code
_entity_poly.pdbx_strand_id
1 'polypeptide(L)'
;MSVTDWSPQPSGNAVADRAIPARDGAAGREIPEMVRGVMAGMRRYADAQGGALVTGGRLNAYTVDTALGVTELRPGLSLIVKVDRDNTAEATLNVDGSGPLPWVDAGGVRLQAGRIIAGRFYNIILDADALAWRVQAGSSTLDEIPGLIDLRQEVSENASSVAAKTEATTTAAAIVATQAGAVEAARAEVAGNTATVATAATQVADDAAAAQSAQAVAVTARDQAQAAVASGRVSYATLAQLQANLAPADGAQGEVRADPVPARNGIYDKVGPSGSGSWEKWSSTTLPAVEARTTANTKQRLDDAVRARALFGFDFTGSVIPVVADSDGRVHLGVDALTGNVVGRLSDAQVAPSIQRTIQKDVYPSFGNVWGYAGTGTVYPIVVGTNGAVALGFDRDKNELVGLFPASQGGGGAVASSTALTPLPSADRPLRADWNGAIAYGQSLSIGATGLPPLSTAQIYANLTFGAGPKATKAGSSSGGTNPGTDTSKPLVEDSLGGDGGTDRGETICSGLANGAVERLAVENGGAPSTFVIFASAAGKGNTGIGGLSPGSTWWQNFLDHITDAKALATAAGKSYALHAVPWLQGEASINSAGYEASLSSLVTSIDSNARAITGQATPVHTLLYQTAFGVKTSPAVALAQLSVAQAHRLAHHVSAIYHMPYSGDGTHLTNVGYLWLGRYFARAYKLLVIDGVEPPSIRPISATLRGTELRVRFSVPRLPLVLDSASLAAALNGGFVVRTDSGEATISAVAVDTSSPDTVVLTLAAALAGANPRLRYALDNLGTGLNISNGASGNLRDSTPDRFSFGGLTYPLWHVAPHFELPILTLASI
;
A
#
# COMPACT_ATOMS: atom_id res chain seq x y z
N MET A 1 15.41 -62.45 -11.36
CA MET A 1 14.19 -61.71 -11.72
C MET A 1 13.45 -61.44 -10.43
N SER A 2 13.11 -60.18 -10.21
CA SER A 2 12.62 -59.65 -8.94
C SER A 2 11.10 -59.41 -8.99
N VAL A 3 10.50 -59.02 -7.86
CA VAL A 3 9.09 -58.58 -7.82
C VAL A 3 8.80 -57.41 -8.78
N THR A 4 9.82 -56.61 -9.14
CA THR A 4 9.69 -55.52 -10.12
C THR A 4 9.56 -56.02 -11.56
N ASP A 5 9.86 -57.30 -11.81
CA ASP A 5 9.72 -57.94 -13.13
C ASP A 5 8.33 -58.56 -13.32
N TRP A 6 7.48 -58.52 -12.28
CA TRP A 6 6.13 -59.07 -12.36
C TRP A 6 5.25 -58.21 -13.26
N SER A 7 4.63 -58.88 -14.22
CA SER A 7 3.65 -58.34 -15.13
C SER A 7 2.35 -57.98 -14.39
N PRO A 8 1.72 -56.85 -14.72
CA PRO A 8 0.36 -56.53 -14.26
C PRO A 8 -0.70 -57.46 -14.89
N GLN A 9 -0.36 -58.17 -15.97
CA GLN A 9 -1.17 -59.26 -16.51
C GLN A 9 -0.78 -60.58 -15.82
N PRO A 10 -1.70 -61.25 -15.10
CA PRO A 10 -1.42 -62.48 -14.35
C PRO A 10 -0.76 -63.59 -15.18
N SER A 11 -1.16 -63.75 -16.45
CA SER A 11 -0.59 -64.75 -17.37
C SER A 11 0.88 -64.52 -17.70
N GLY A 12 1.40 -63.30 -17.53
CA GLY A 12 2.81 -62.96 -17.74
C GLY A 12 3.74 -63.36 -16.58
N ASN A 13 3.19 -63.67 -15.40
CA ASN A 13 3.98 -63.95 -14.20
C ASN A 13 4.46 -65.40 -14.10
N ALA A 14 3.91 -66.30 -14.92
CA ALA A 14 4.31 -67.71 -14.97
C ALA A 14 5.78 -67.94 -15.35
N VAL A 15 6.43 -66.92 -15.93
CA VAL A 15 7.82 -66.94 -16.40
C VAL A 15 8.70 -65.90 -15.71
N ALA A 16 8.11 -64.96 -14.97
CA ALA A 16 8.79 -63.80 -14.41
C ALA A 16 9.67 -64.11 -13.19
N ASP A 17 9.40 -65.18 -12.43
CA ASP A 17 10.32 -65.66 -11.40
C ASP A 17 10.38 -67.19 -11.42
N ARG A 18 11.53 -67.76 -11.80
CA ARG A 18 11.72 -69.22 -11.88
C ARG A 18 11.71 -69.89 -10.50
N ALA A 19 11.88 -69.15 -9.41
CA ALA A 19 11.80 -69.64 -8.03
C ALA A 19 10.38 -69.65 -7.46
N ILE A 20 9.41 -69.02 -8.16
CA ILE A 20 7.99 -69.03 -7.80
C ILE A 20 7.24 -69.82 -8.88
N PRO A 21 6.85 -71.08 -8.63
CA PRO A 21 6.27 -71.96 -9.66
C PRO A 21 4.80 -71.61 -9.96
N ALA A 22 4.51 -70.37 -10.32
CA ALA A 22 3.18 -69.88 -10.70
C ALA A 22 2.86 -70.17 -12.18
N ARG A 23 3.12 -71.39 -12.64
CA ARG A 23 2.82 -71.80 -14.03
C ARG A 23 1.38 -72.30 -14.14
N ASP A 24 0.74 -72.03 -15.26
CA ASP A 24 -0.57 -72.59 -15.57
C ASP A 24 -0.50 -74.13 -15.53
N GLY A 25 -1.31 -74.74 -14.66
CA GLY A 25 -1.32 -76.20 -14.43
C GLY A 25 -0.39 -76.72 -13.32
N ALA A 26 0.19 -75.85 -12.49
CA ALA A 26 0.97 -76.27 -11.32
C ALA A 26 0.16 -77.19 -10.37
N ALA A 27 0.79 -78.24 -9.87
CA ALA A 27 0.12 -79.19 -8.98
C ALA A 27 -0.15 -78.55 -7.61
N GLY A 28 -1.28 -78.88 -6.98
CA GLY A 28 -1.67 -78.30 -5.68
C GLY A 28 -0.64 -78.46 -4.55
N ARG A 29 0.29 -79.41 -4.66
CA ARG A 29 1.41 -79.61 -3.71
C ARG A 29 2.48 -78.51 -3.78
N GLU A 30 2.54 -77.74 -4.86
CA GLU A 30 3.55 -76.69 -5.09
C GLU A 30 3.09 -75.34 -4.51
N ILE A 31 1.79 -75.20 -4.16
CA ILE A 31 1.19 -73.98 -3.59
C ILE A 31 1.93 -73.47 -2.33
N PRO A 32 2.30 -74.30 -1.34
CA PRO A 32 3.01 -73.80 -0.15
C PRO A 32 4.39 -73.20 -0.47
N GLU A 33 5.11 -73.76 -1.44
CA GLU A 33 6.40 -73.22 -1.88
C GLU A 33 6.21 -71.92 -2.67
N MET A 34 5.19 -71.85 -3.52
CA MET A 34 4.80 -70.60 -4.21
C MET A 34 4.53 -69.46 -3.22
N VAL A 35 3.71 -69.72 -2.20
CA VAL A 35 3.34 -68.71 -1.20
C VAL A 35 4.56 -68.23 -0.42
N ARG A 36 5.46 -69.14 -0.01
CA ARG A 36 6.70 -68.76 0.70
C ARG A 36 7.65 -67.96 -0.20
N GLY A 37 7.75 -68.32 -1.48
CA GLY A 37 8.53 -67.57 -2.47
C GLY A 37 8.03 -66.14 -2.65
N VAL A 38 6.71 -65.97 -2.80
CA VAL A 38 6.05 -64.65 -2.87
C VAL A 38 6.30 -63.83 -1.60
N MET A 39 6.15 -64.43 -0.41
CA MET A 39 6.41 -63.75 0.86
C MET A 39 7.88 -63.31 0.99
N ALA A 40 8.82 -64.15 0.58
CA ALA A 40 10.24 -63.81 0.59
C ALA A 40 10.59 -62.68 -0.40
N GLY A 41 9.98 -62.68 -1.59
CA GLY A 41 10.14 -61.60 -2.58
C GLY A 41 9.58 -60.27 -2.07
N MET A 42 8.37 -60.29 -1.48
CA MET A 42 7.75 -59.10 -0.89
C MET A 42 8.54 -58.56 0.30
N ARG A 43 9.15 -59.44 1.10
CA ARG A 43 10.02 -59.02 2.21
C ARG A 43 11.25 -58.26 1.70
N ARG A 44 11.93 -58.78 0.68
CA ARG A 44 13.10 -58.11 0.07
C ARG A 44 12.72 -56.75 -0.52
N TYR A 45 11.55 -56.65 -1.14
CA TYR A 45 11.04 -55.38 -1.66
C TYR A 45 10.73 -54.38 -0.55
N ALA A 46 10.11 -54.84 0.54
CA ALA A 46 9.86 -54.00 1.71
C ALA A 46 11.17 -53.51 2.35
N ASP A 47 12.20 -54.35 2.44
CA ASP A 47 13.51 -53.96 2.96
C ASP A 47 14.18 -52.90 2.06
N ALA A 48 14.06 -53.05 0.73
CA ALA A 48 14.60 -52.12 -0.27
C ALA A 48 13.90 -50.75 -0.29
N GLN A 49 12.58 -50.71 -0.07
CA GLN A 49 11.80 -49.46 0.00
C GLN A 49 11.76 -48.87 1.42
N GLY A 50 12.01 -49.67 2.45
CA GLY A 50 11.78 -49.31 3.85
C GLY A 50 13.00 -48.73 4.57
N GLY A 51 14.15 -48.58 3.90
CA GLY A 51 15.36 -48.06 4.52
C GLY A 51 16.17 -49.10 5.30
N ALA A 52 15.85 -50.39 5.21
CA ALA A 52 16.56 -51.43 5.97
C ALA A 52 17.99 -51.69 5.45
N LEU A 53 18.26 -51.29 4.20
CA LEU A 53 19.54 -51.52 3.53
C LEU A 53 20.57 -50.44 3.89
N VAL A 54 21.79 -50.86 4.17
CA VAL A 54 22.93 -49.97 4.43
C VAL A 54 23.91 -50.07 3.26
N THR A 55 24.42 -48.94 2.78
CA THR A 55 25.42 -48.95 1.69
C THR A 55 26.73 -49.60 2.15
N GLY A 56 27.48 -50.15 1.19
CA GLY A 56 28.87 -50.58 1.35
C GLY A 56 29.76 -49.98 0.27
N GLY A 57 30.91 -50.60 0.00
CA GLY A 57 31.82 -50.20 -1.09
C GLY A 57 33.14 -49.60 -0.60
N ARG A 58 33.79 -48.76 -1.42
CA ARG A 58 35.09 -48.10 -1.12
C ARG A 58 35.11 -46.68 -1.65
N LEU A 59 35.67 -45.75 -0.86
CA LEU A 59 35.73 -44.32 -1.19
C LEU A 59 34.36 -43.79 -1.62
N ASN A 60 34.23 -43.28 -2.85
CA ASN A 60 33.01 -42.70 -3.39
C ASN A 60 32.22 -43.67 -4.28
N ALA A 61 32.66 -44.93 -4.37
CA ALA A 61 31.94 -46.00 -5.04
C ALA A 61 31.10 -46.77 -4.02
N TYR A 62 29.82 -46.40 -3.94
CA TYR A 62 28.84 -47.01 -3.06
C TYR A 62 28.22 -48.24 -3.72
N THR A 63 27.95 -49.26 -2.92
CA THR A 63 27.28 -50.49 -3.37
C THR A 63 26.11 -50.82 -2.47
N VAL A 64 25.01 -51.31 -3.03
CA VAL A 64 23.86 -51.80 -2.26
C VAL A 64 23.45 -53.15 -2.82
N ASP A 65 23.32 -54.14 -1.95
CA ASP A 65 22.73 -55.44 -2.26
C ASP A 65 21.32 -55.48 -1.69
N THR A 66 20.33 -55.45 -2.57
CA THR A 66 18.91 -55.47 -2.22
C THR A 66 18.37 -56.88 -2.10
N ALA A 67 19.15 -57.90 -2.50
CA ALA A 67 18.71 -59.28 -2.67
C ALA A 67 17.52 -59.48 -3.64
N LEU A 68 17.09 -58.42 -4.35
CA LEU A 68 16.05 -58.48 -5.38
C LEU A 68 16.58 -59.16 -6.66
N GLY A 69 17.89 -59.14 -6.88
CA GLY A 69 18.51 -59.74 -8.06
C GLY A 69 18.20 -58.92 -9.30
N VAL A 70 18.31 -57.59 -9.18
CA VAL A 70 18.14 -56.64 -10.28
C VAL A 70 19.21 -56.92 -11.34
N THR A 71 18.79 -57.53 -12.44
CA THR A 71 19.67 -57.89 -13.58
C THR A 71 19.51 -56.92 -14.75
N GLU A 72 18.44 -56.11 -14.74
CA GLU A 72 18.14 -55.06 -15.70
C GLU A 72 17.61 -53.85 -14.94
N LEU A 73 18.14 -52.66 -15.24
CA LEU A 73 17.73 -51.41 -14.62
C LEU A 73 16.51 -50.85 -15.38
N ARG A 74 15.37 -50.71 -14.69
CA ARG A 74 14.09 -50.27 -15.28
C ARG A 74 13.60 -48.94 -14.70
N PRO A 75 12.97 -48.07 -15.51
CA PRO A 75 12.36 -46.84 -15.02
C PRO A 75 11.42 -47.10 -13.84
N GLY A 76 11.52 -46.28 -12.80
CA GLY A 76 10.68 -46.38 -11.60
C GLY A 76 11.24 -47.27 -10.48
N LEU A 77 12.44 -47.85 -10.64
CA LEU A 77 13.14 -48.51 -9.54
C LEU A 77 13.55 -47.48 -8.48
N SER A 78 12.95 -47.57 -7.29
CA SER A 78 13.28 -46.73 -6.12
C SER A 78 13.87 -47.55 -4.98
N LEU A 79 14.71 -46.93 -4.14
CA LEU A 79 15.29 -47.53 -2.95
C LEU A 79 15.39 -46.48 -1.85
N ILE A 80 15.25 -46.90 -0.60
CA ILE A 80 15.69 -46.09 0.54
C ILE A 80 16.89 -46.79 1.17
N VAL A 81 18.02 -46.10 1.23
CA VAL A 81 19.28 -46.67 1.72
C VAL A 81 19.88 -45.79 2.81
N LYS A 82 20.39 -46.41 3.87
CA LYS A 82 21.20 -45.74 4.88
C LYS A 82 22.65 -45.71 4.42
N VAL A 83 23.26 -44.53 4.35
CA VAL A 83 24.64 -44.43 3.90
C VAL A 83 25.60 -44.76 5.05
N ASP A 84 26.67 -45.50 4.74
CA ASP A 84 27.68 -45.94 5.72
C ASP A 84 28.88 -45.00 5.87
N ARG A 85 29.11 -44.09 4.90
CA ARG A 85 30.29 -43.20 4.89
C ARG A 85 30.04 -41.90 4.14
N ASP A 86 30.79 -40.87 4.50
CA ASP A 86 30.81 -39.60 3.77
C ASP A 86 31.51 -39.77 2.42
N ASN A 87 31.07 -39.03 1.41
CA ASN A 87 31.82 -38.96 0.15
C ASN A 87 32.88 -37.85 0.22
N THR A 88 34.01 -38.11 -0.41
CA THR A 88 35.18 -37.22 -0.50
C THR A 88 35.47 -36.76 -1.93
N ALA A 89 34.72 -37.27 -2.92
CA ALA A 89 34.66 -36.81 -4.32
C ALA A 89 33.33 -37.24 -4.96
N GLU A 90 33.18 -37.10 -6.28
CA GLU A 90 31.98 -37.55 -7.00
C GLU A 90 31.59 -38.99 -6.67
N ALA A 91 30.33 -39.17 -6.26
CA ALA A 91 29.81 -40.46 -5.85
C ALA A 91 29.14 -41.24 -6.99
N THR A 92 29.30 -42.56 -6.95
CA THR A 92 28.57 -43.51 -7.80
C THR A 92 27.87 -44.54 -6.93
N LEU A 93 26.73 -45.05 -7.40
CA LEU A 93 26.01 -46.14 -6.74
C LEU A 93 25.85 -47.33 -7.69
N ASN A 94 26.21 -48.52 -7.21
CA ASN A 94 25.99 -49.79 -7.89
C ASN A 94 24.98 -50.63 -7.09
N VAL A 95 23.86 -50.97 -7.70
CA VAL A 95 22.79 -51.76 -7.09
C VAL A 95 22.82 -53.18 -7.65
N ASP A 96 22.89 -54.20 -6.79
CA ASP A 96 22.90 -55.63 -7.15
C ASP A 96 23.94 -56.03 -8.22
N GLY A 97 25.01 -55.26 -8.37
CA GLY A 97 26.04 -55.52 -9.38
C GLY A 97 25.65 -55.14 -10.82
N SER A 98 24.57 -54.38 -11.01
CA SER A 98 24.10 -53.87 -12.31
C SER A 98 25.09 -52.92 -13.01
N GLY A 99 26.06 -52.38 -12.26
CA GLY A 99 27.08 -51.46 -12.74
C GLY A 99 27.02 -50.13 -11.99
N PRO A 100 28.18 -49.45 -11.76
CA PRO A 100 28.19 -48.17 -11.08
C PRO A 100 27.60 -47.07 -11.97
N LEU A 101 26.53 -46.44 -11.51
CA LEU A 101 25.97 -45.25 -12.15
C LEU A 101 26.25 -44.00 -11.30
N PRO A 102 26.34 -42.81 -11.91
CA PRO A 102 26.49 -41.56 -11.16
C PRO A 102 25.37 -41.39 -10.13
N TRP A 103 25.74 -40.96 -8.92
CA TRP A 103 24.77 -40.55 -7.91
C TRP A 103 24.57 -39.04 -8.02
N VAL A 104 23.35 -38.63 -8.38
CA VAL A 104 22.99 -37.24 -8.68
C VAL A 104 21.94 -36.71 -7.72
N ASP A 105 21.90 -35.39 -7.55
CA ASP A 105 20.85 -34.71 -6.81
C ASP A 105 19.52 -34.64 -7.60
N ALA A 106 18.49 -34.06 -6.97
CA ALA A 106 17.17 -33.89 -7.59
C ALA A 106 17.23 -33.10 -8.92
N GLY A 107 18.23 -32.24 -9.11
CA GLY A 107 18.46 -31.47 -10.34
C GLY A 107 19.30 -32.20 -11.40
N GLY A 108 19.89 -33.35 -11.09
CA GLY A 108 20.65 -34.18 -12.02
C GLY A 108 22.15 -33.90 -12.02
N VAL A 109 22.62 -33.11 -11.04
CA VAL A 109 24.04 -32.81 -10.87
C VAL A 109 24.70 -33.88 -10.00
N ARG A 110 25.91 -34.30 -10.37
CA ARG A 110 26.69 -35.29 -9.61
C ARG A 110 26.97 -34.82 -8.19
N LEU A 111 26.78 -35.70 -7.23
CA LEU A 111 27.04 -35.44 -5.81
C LEU A 111 28.54 -35.33 -5.56
N GLN A 112 29.03 -34.09 -5.46
CA GLN A 112 30.43 -33.74 -5.15
C GLN A 112 30.81 -34.07 -3.70
N ALA A 113 32.09 -33.96 -3.34
CA ALA A 113 32.60 -34.23 -1.98
C ALA A 113 31.77 -33.56 -0.86
N GLY A 114 31.52 -34.29 0.22
CA GLY A 114 30.79 -33.83 1.40
C GLY A 114 29.27 -33.74 1.22
N ARG A 115 28.73 -34.22 0.09
CA ARG A 115 27.30 -34.15 -0.22
C ARG A 115 26.51 -35.37 0.27
N ILE A 116 27.21 -36.48 0.49
CA ILE A 116 26.68 -37.69 1.09
C ILE A 116 27.26 -37.79 2.49
N ILE A 117 26.38 -38.01 3.47
CA ILE A 117 26.72 -38.03 4.90
C ILE A 117 26.39 -39.39 5.50
N ALA A 118 27.35 -39.97 6.19
CA ALA A 118 27.26 -41.24 6.89
C ALA A 118 26.12 -41.24 7.92
N GLY A 119 25.45 -42.38 8.05
CA GLY A 119 24.36 -42.60 8.99
C GLY A 119 23.00 -42.07 8.55
N ARG A 120 22.89 -41.36 7.42
CA ARG A 120 21.64 -40.77 6.92
C ARG A 120 20.93 -41.66 5.88
N PHE A 121 19.61 -41.53 5.78
CA PHE A 121 18.80 -42.24 4.81
C PHE A 121 18.57 -41.37 3.57
N TYR A 122 18.69 -41.99 2.39
CA TYR A 122 18.45 -41.33 1.10
C TYR A 122 17.42 -42.15 0.32
N ASN A 123 16.34 -41.49 -0.07
CA ASN A 123 15.40 -42.01 -1.05
C ASN A 123 15.90 -41.69 -2.46
N ILE A 124 16.18 -42.73 -3.23
CA ILE A 124 16.82 -42.66 -4.54
C ILE A 124 15.96 -43.38 -5.57
N ILE A 125 15.85 -42.79 -6.76
CA ILE A 125 15.09 -43.31 -7.88
C ILE A 125 16.03 -43.41 -9.08
N LEU A 126 15.96 -44.51 -9.82
CA LEU A 126 16.68 -44.66 -11.07
C LEU A 126 16.10 -43.70 -12.12
N ASP A 127 16.94 -42.79 -12.60
CA ASP A 127 16.71 -42.04 -13.82
C ASP A 127 17.29 -42.86 -14.99
N ALA A 128 16.41 -43.60 -15.65
CA ALA A 128 16.80 -44.50 -16.73
C ALA A 128 17.27 -43.75 -17.99
N ASP A 129 16.78 -42.53 -18.23
CA ASP A 129 17.15 -41.71 -19.39
C ASP A 129 18.55 -41.11 -19.22
N ALA A 130 18.86 -40.65 -18.01
CA ALA A 130 20.18 -40.12 -17.67
C ALA A 130 21.20 -41.19 -17.25
N LEU A 131 20.76 -42.45 -17.09
CA LEU A 131 21.52 -43.54 -16.50
C LEU A 131 22.20 -43.13 -15.18
N ALA A 132 21.41 -42.62 -14.25
CA ALA A 132 21.89 -42.12 -12.96
C ALA A 132 20.94 -42.46 -11.80
N TRP A 133 21.48 -42.52 -10.58
CA TRP A 133 20.69 -42.65 -9.36
C TRP A 133 20.39 -41.26 -8.81
N ARG A 134 19.12 -40.85 -8.86
CA ARG A 134 18.66 -39.51 -8.48
C ARG A 134 18.09 -39.52 -7.07
N VAL A 135 18.56 -38.63 -6.21
CA VAL A 135 17.93 -38.41 -4.89
C VAL A 135 16.60 -37.68 -5.07
N GLN A 136 15.54 -38.17 -4.43
CA GLN A 136 14.25 -37.49 -4.43
C GLN A 136 14.31 -36.23 -3.55
N ALA A 137 13.74 -35.13 -4.05
CA ALA A 137 13.70 -33.84 -3.35
C ALA A 137 13.12 -34.00 -1.93
N GLY A 138 13.81 -33.42 -0.93
CA GLY A 138 13.43 -33.52 0.48
C GLY A 138 14.00 -34.72 1.25
N SER A 139 14.83 -35.57 0.63
CA SER A 139 15.45 -36.73 1.30
C SER A 139 16.99 -36.70 1.38
N SER A 140 17.67 -35.67 0.86
CA SER A 140 19.10 -35.45 1.12
C SER A 140 19.33 -34.18 1.92
N THR A 141 20.14 -34.30 2.96
CA THR A 141 20.41 -33.27 3.97
C THR A 141 21.34 -32.13 3.52
N LEU A 142 21.24 -31.75 2.26
CA LEU A 142 21.80 -30.52 1.70
C LEU A 142 20.71 -29.53 1.30
N ASP A 143 19.46 -29.99 1.28
CA ASP A 143 18.27 -29.16 1.18
C ASP A 143 17.95 -28.46 2.54
N GLU A 144 18.75 -28.66 3.60
CA GLU A 144 18.53 -28.13 4.96
C GLU A 144 19.63 -27.17 5.48
N ILE A 145 20.36 -26.45 4.62
CA ILE A 145 20.87 -25.14 5.03
C ILE A 145 19.86 -24.11 4.49
N PRO A 146 18.97 -23.56 5.33
CA PRO A 146 18.07 -22.49 4.91
C PRO A 146 18.87 -21.37 4.23
N GLY A 147 18.61 -21.15 2.94
CA GLY A 147 19.08 -19.99 2.18
C GLY A 147 20.16 -20.24 1.11
N LEU A 148 20.90 -21.35 1.04
CA LEU A 148 22.05 -21.41 0.08
C LEU A 148 21.68 -21.88 -1.34
N ILE A 149 20.65 -22.71 -1.51
CA ILE A 149 20.08 -23.06 -2.83
C ILE A 149 19.18 -21.95 -3.33
N ASP A 150 18.34 -21.37 -2.46
CA ASP A 150 17.55 -20.18 -2.79
C ASP A 150 18.47 -19.02 -3.17
N LEU A 151 19.59 -18.76 -2.47
CA LEU A 151 20.53 -17.72 -2.88
C LEU A 151 21.20 -18.01 -4.21
N ARG A 152 21.54 -19.27 -4.55
CA ARG A 152 22.21 -19.57 -5.83
C ARG A 152 21.23 -19.57 -7.00
N GLN A 153 20.02 -20.05 -6.78
CA GLN A 153 18.95 -20.07 -7.77
C GLN A 153 18.33 -18.67 -7.92
N GLU A 154 18.06 -17.94 -6.84
CA GLU A 154 17.69 -16.51 -6.89
C GLU A 154 18.81 -15.67 -7.48
N VAL A 155 20.10 -15.92 -7.20
CA VAL A 155 21.18 -15.16 -7.86
C VAL A 155 21.30 -15.53 -9.33
N SER A 156 21.05 -16.78 -9.72
CA SER A 156 21.05 -17.21 -11.14
C SER A 156 19.83 -16.70 -11.90
N GLU A 157 18.63 -16.77 -11.31
CA GLU A 157 17.36 -16.31 -11.87
C GLU A 157 17.25 -14.79 -11.83
N ASN A 158 17.77 -14.13 -10.78
CA ASN A 158 17.94 -12.67 -10.78
C ASN A 158 19.05 -12.23 -11.74
N ALA A 159 20.15 -12.96 -11.89
CA ALA A 159 21.15 -12.61 -12.90
C ALA A 159 20.61 -12.80 -14.32
N SER A 160 19.80 -13.83 -14.56
CA SER A 160 19.15 -14.09 -15.85
C SER A 160 18.03 -13.08 -16.13
N SER A 161 17.23 -12.71 -15.11
CA SER A 161 16.17 -11.71 -15.24
C SER A 161 16.71 -10.29 -15.31
N VAL A 162 17.83 -9.99 -14.63
CA VAL A 162 18.56 -8.73 -14.76
C VAL A 162 19.27 -8.67 -16.10
N ALA A 163 19.87 -9.76 -16.59
CA ALA A 163 20.45 -9.81 -17.95
C ALA A 163 19.36 -9.57 -19.02
N ALA A 164 18.22 -10.26 -18.93
CA ALA A 164 17.10 -10.08 -19.85
C ALA A 164 16.44 -8.69 -19.74
N LYS A 165 16.28 -8.14 -18.52
CA LYS A 165 15.78 -6.76 -18.31
C LYS A 165 16.78 -5.72 -18.79
N THR A 166 18.07 -5.96 -18.61
CA THR A 166 19.14 -5.09 -19.10
C THR A 166 19.17 -5.14 -20.62
N GLU A 167 19.12 -6.31 -21.24
CA GLU A 167 19.07 -6.48 -22.70
C GLU A 167 17.79 -5.86 -23.31
N ALA A 168 16.63 -6.01 -22.65
CA ALA A 168 15.39 -5.36 -23.04
C ALA A 168 15.43 -3.83 -22.88
N THR A 169 16.08 -3.32 -21.83
CA THR A 169 16.26 -1.89 -21.59
C THR A 169 17.32 -1.31 -22.55
N THR A 170 18.33 -2.10 -22.92
CA THR A 170 19.35 -1.75 -23.93
C THR A 170 18.71 -1.69 -25.32
N THR A 171 17.83 -2.64 -25.64
CA THR A 171 17.07 -2.68 -26.90
C THR A 171 16.07 -1.52 -26.97
N ALA A 172 15.36 -1.23 -25.86
CA ALA A 172 14.46 -0.08 -25.79
C ALA A 172 15.21 1.25 -25.90
N ALA A 173 16.37 1.40 -25.23
CA ALA A 173 17.21 2.59 -25.33
C ALA A 173 17.82 2.76 -26.73
N ALA A 174 18.24 1.67 -27.38
CA ALA A 174 18.72 1.68 -28.76
C ALA A 174 17.60 2.03 -29.76
N ILE A 175 16.39 1.51 -29.57
CA ILE A 175 15.22 1.86 -30.39
C ILE A 175 14.83 3.33 -30.20
N VAL A 176 14.82 3.82 -28.97
CA VAL A 176 14.52 5.23 -28.65
C VAL A 176 15.60 6.17 -29.19
N ALA A 177 16.88 5.81 -29.10
CA ALA A 177 17.97 6.58 -29.69
C ALA A 177 17.93 6.57 -31.23
N THR A 178 17.56 5.43 -31.84
CA THR A 178 17.39 5.31 -33.30
C THR A 178 16.17 6.09 -33.79
N GLN A 179 15.06 6.06 -33.06
CA GLN A 179 13.87 6.86 -33.35
C GLN A 179 14.11 8.36 -33.13
N ALA A 180 14.84 8.74 -32.08
CA ALA A 180 15.24 10.14 -31.86
C ALA A 180 16.17 10.62 -32.99
N GLY A 181 17.12 9.79 -33.42
CA GLY A 181 17.96 10.07 -34.59
C GLY A 181 17.17 10.20 -35.89
N ALA A 182 16.16 9.34 -36.11
CA ALA A 182 15.29 9.41 -37.29
C ALA A 182 14.35 10.63 -37.27
N VAL A 183 13.84 11.01 -36.09
CA VAL A 183 13.01 12.21 -35.90
C VAL A 183 13.83 13.48 -36.10
N GLU A 184 15.09 13.51 -35.66
CA GLU A 184 15.95 14.67 -35.85
C GLU A 184 16.54 14.75 -37.26
N ALA A 185 16.77 13.61 -37.93
CA ALA A 185 17.06 13.56 -39.36
C ALA A 185 15.87 14.05 -40.20
N ALA A 186 14.64 13.64 -39.87
CA ALA A 186 13.42 14.10 -40.54
C ALA A 186 13.12 15.59 -40.28
N ARG A 187 13.42 16.10 -39.07
CA ARG A 187 13.34 17.54 -38.75
C ARG A 187 14.43 18.36 -39.42
N ALA A 188 15.60 17.77 -39.66
CA ALA A 188 16.72 18.42 -40.36
C ALA A 188 16.55 18.45 -41.89
N GLU A 189 15.88 17.46 -42.50
CA GLU A 189 15.50 17.50 -43.92
C GLU A 189 14.56 18.68 -44.22
N VAL A 190 13.80 19.12 -43.22
CA VAL A 190 12.94 20.32 -43.28
C VAL A 190 13.73 21.62 -43.01
N ALA A 191 14.92 21.58 -42.41
CA ALA A 191 15.65 22.77 -41.91
C ALA A 191 17.03 23.05 -42.53
N GLY A 192 17.58 22.17 -43.37
CA GLY A 192 18.70 22.47 -44.28
C GLY A 192 20.07 22.76 -43.66
N ASN A 193 20.40 22.24 -42.47
CA ASN A 193 21.67 22.55 -41.78
C ASN A 193 22.47 21.30 -41.40
N THR A 194 23.42 20.91 -42.27
CA THR A 194 24.11 19.62 -42.26
C THR A 194 25.29 19.49 -41.28
N ALA A 195 25.87 20.60 -40.80
CA ALA A 195 27.08 20.56 -39.96
C ALA A 195 26.78 20.24 -38.47
N THR A 196 25.64 20.70 -37.96
CA THR A 196 25.20 20.45 -36.57
C THR A 196 24.80 18.98 -36.38
N VAL A 197 24.28 18.35 -37.44
CA VAL A 197 23.86 16.94 -37.46
C VAL A 197 25.05 16.00 -37.31
N ALA A 198 26.20 16.29 -37.93
CA ALA A 198 27.38 15.45 -37.86
C ALA A 198 28.02 15.42 -36.45
N THR A 199 27.99 16.55 -35.74
CA THR A 199 28.60 16.66 -34.41
C THR A 199 27.73 16.00 -33.34
N ALA A 200 26.41 16.17 -33.42
CA ALA A 200 25.46 15.52 -32.50
C ALA A 200 25.39 14.00 -32.71
N ALA A 201 25.44 13.53 -33.97
CA ALA A 201 25.49 12.10 -34.27
C ALA A 201 26.80 11.44 -33.75
N THR A 202 27.92 12.17 -33.80
CA THR A 202 29.21 11.69 -33.26
C THR A 202 29.16 11.59 -31.73
N GLN A 203 28.62 12.59 -31.04
CA GLN A 203 28.51 12.57 -29.57
C GLN A 203 27.61 11.43 -29.06
N VAL A 204 26.48 11.18 -29.73
CA VAL A 204 25.58 10.08 -29.36
C VAL A 204 26.21 8.70 -29.63
N ALA A 205 27.03 8.59 -30.69
CA ALA A 205 27.80 7.37 -30.97
C ALA A 205 28.90 7.13 -29.92
N ASP A 206 29.58 8.19 -29.48
CA ASP A 206 30.62 8.13 -28.44
C ASP A 206 30.02 7.76 -27.07
N ASP A 207 28.86 8.31 -26.73
CA ASP A 207 28.15 8.00 -25.48
C ASP A 207 27.64 6.55 -25.47
N ALA A 208 27.18 6.04 -26.61
CA ALA A 208 26.78 4.64 -26.77
C ALA A 208 27.98 3.68 -26.68
N ALA A 209 29.13 4.04 -27.27
CA ALA A 209 30.36 3.25 -27.19
C ALA A 209 30.94 3.21 -25.77
N ALA A 210 30.83 4.33 -25.03
CA ALA A 210 31.24 4.41 -23.62
C ALA A 210 30.36 3.54 -22.71
N ALA A 211 29.04 3.50 -22.96
CA ALA A 211 28.11 2.65 -22.23
C ALA A 211 28.39 1.15 -22.45
N GLN A 212 28.65 0.75 -23.71
CA GLN A 212 29.03 -0.63 -24.04
C GLN A 212 30.36 -1.04 -23.40
N SER A 213 31.33 -0.12 -23.34
CA SER A 213 32.64 -0.38 -22.72
C SER A 213 32.54 -0.54 -21.20
N ALA A 214 31.72 0.27 -20.52
CA ALA A 214 31.48 0.14 -19.08
C ALA A 214 30.76 -1.16 -18.72
N GLN A 215 29.85 -1.63 -19.59
CA GLN A 215 29.14 -2.89 -19.43
C GLN A 215 30.06 -4.11 -19.57
N ALA A 216 30.99 -4.08 -20.54
CA ALA A 216 31.98 -5.15 -20.72
C ALA A 216 32.90 -5.33 -19.49
N VAL A 217 33.26 -4.22 -18.81
CA VAL A 217 34.05 -4.26 -17.57
C VAL A 217 33.26 -4.85 -16.40
N ALA A 218 31.96 -4.54 -16.29
CA ALA A 218 31.09 -5.08 -15.25
C ALA A 218 30.83 -6.59 -15.43
N VAL A 219 30.63 -7.04 -16.66
CA VAL A 219 30.50 -8.47 -17.00
C VAL A 219 31.81 -9.21 -16.72
N THR A 220 32.96 -8.64 -17.08
CA THR A 220 34.27 -9.24 -16.78
C THR A 220 34.51 -9.33 -15.26
N ALA A 221 34.13 -8.32 -14.48
CA ALA A 221 34.25 -8.33 -13.02
C ALA A 221 33.32 -9.38 -12.36
N ARG A 222 32.12 -9.57 -12.90
CA ARG A 222 31.18 -10.62 -12.47
C ARG A 222 31.72 -12.01 -12.81
N ASP A 223 32.24 -12.21 -14.02
CA ASP A 223 32.78 -13.49 -14.46
C ASP A 223 34.07 -13.84 -13.69
N GLN A 224 34.89 -12.84 -13.33
CA GLN A 224 36.03 -12.99 -12.41
C GLN A 224 35.60 -13.33 -10.97
N ALA A 225 34.49 -12.76 -10.49
CA ALA A 225 33.91 -13.10 -9.19
C ALA A 225 33.32 -14.52 -9.18
N GLN A 226 32.68 -14.96 -10.27
CA GLN A 226 32.20 -16.33 -10.46
C GLN A 226 33.36 -17.33 -10.58
N ALA A 227 34.44 -16.98 -11.28
CA ALA A 227 35.65 -17.81 -11.38
C ALA A 227 36.41 -17.91 -10.03
N ALA A 228 36.39 -16.86 -9.21
CA ALA A 228 36.98 -16.88 -7.87
C ALA A 228 36.21 -17.77 -6.88
N VAL A 229 34.88 -17.85 -7.03
CA VAL A 229 34.04 -18.79 -6.27
C VAL A 229 34.21 -20.23 -6.77
N ALA A 230 34.51 -20.43 -8.06
CA ALA A 230 34.72 -21.75 -8.66
C ALA A 230 36.12 -22.37 -8.36
N SER A 231 37.12 -21.60 -7.93
CA SER A 231 38.52 -22.06 -7.81
C SER A 231 39.06 -22.27 -6.37
N GLY A 232 38.22 -22.21 -5.33
CA GLY A 232 38.59 -22.69 -3.99
C GLY A 232 39.65 -21.88 -3.22
N ARG A 233 39.60 -20.54 -3.31
CA ARG A 233 40.48 -19.64 -2.52
C ARG A 233 40.23 -19.78 -1.00
N VAL A 234 41.29 -20.01 -0.23
CA VAL A 234 41.24 -20.13 1.24
C VAL A 234 41.77 -18.86 1.90
N SER A 235 41.02 -18.29 2.84
CA SER A 235 41.37 -17.04 3.53
C SER A 235 41.89 -17.31 4.95
N TYR A 236 42.94 -16.58 5.34
CA TYR A 236 43.59 -16.67 6.66
C TYR A 236 43.67 -15.29 7.30
N ALA A 237 43.60 -15.25 8.64
CA ALA A 237 43.69 -13.98 9.35
C ALA A 237 45.12 -13.44 9.32
N THR A 238 46.14 -14.30 9.48
CA THR A 238 47.56 -13.89 9.51
C THR A 238 48.40 -14.66 8.49
N LEU A 239 49.55 -14.09 8.09
CA LEU A 239 50.49 -14.76 7.18
C LEU A 239 51.06 -16.03 7.82
N ALA A 240 51.24 -16.04 9.15
CA ALA A 240 51.69 -17.21 9.87
C ALA A 240 50.72 -18.40 9.75
N GLN A 241 49.40 -18.13 9.78
CA GLN A 241 48.38 -19.16 9.59
C GLN A 241 48.35 -19.71 8.17
N LEU A 242 48.52 -18.83 7.17
CA LEU A 242 48.66 -19.25 5.78
C LEU A 242 49.92 -20.13 5.60
N GLN A 243 51.06 -19.67 6.13
CA GLN A 243 52.34 -20.38 6.04
C GLN A 243 52.33 -21.74 6.75
N ALA A 244 51.55 -21.88 7.82
CA ALA A 244 51.37 -23.16 8.51
C ALA A 244 50.57 -24.17 7.68
N ASN A 245 49.73 -23.71 6.74
CA ASN A 245 48.97 -24.60 5.88
C ASN A 245 49.69 -24.86 4.54
N LEU A 246 50.56 -25.87 4.52
CA LEU A 246 51.23 -26.34 3.31
C LEU A 246 50.47 -27.47 2.59
N ALA A 247 49.30 -27.87 3.07
CA ALA A 247 48.49 -28.92 2.45
C ALA A 247 48.05 -28.58 1.01
N PRO A 248 47.80 -27.32 0.62
CA PRO A 248 47.41 -27.00 -0.77
C PRO A 248 48.51 -27.35 -1.79
N ALA A 249 48.08 -27.75 -2.99
CA ALA A 249 48.98 -28.08 -4.10
C ALA A 249 49.69 -26.84 -4.66
N ASP A 250 50.76 -27.08 -5.43
CA ASP A 250 51.51 -26.04 -6.14
C ASP A 250 50.57 -25.21 -7.05
N GLY A 251 50.71 -23.89 -7.01
CA GLY A 251 49.85 -22.94 -7.73
C GLY A 251 48.54 -22.56 -7.03
N ALA A 252 48.24 -23.09 -5.83
CA ALA A 252 47.06 -22.67 -5.07
C ALA A 252 47.17 -21.21 -4.58
N GLN A 253 46.04 -20.49 -4.49
CA GLN A 253 46.03 -19.09 -4.01
C GLN A 253 45.42 -18.98 -2.60
N GLY A 254 46.09 -18.22 -1.73
CA GLY A 254 45.67 -17.93 -0.35
C GLY A 254 45.64 -16.42 -0.09
N GLU A 255 44.72 -15.98 0.76
CA GLU A 255 44.57 -14.56 1.11
C GLU A 255 44.79 -14.32 2.60
N VAL A 256 45.60 -13.31 2.94
CA VAL A 256 45.83 -12.85 4.32
C VAL A 256 45.12 -11.51 4.53
N ARG A 257 44.16 -11.49 5.46
CA ARG A 257 43.21 -10.36 5.59
C ARG A 257 43.44 -9.45 6.80
N ALA A 258 44.10 -9.93 7.86
CA ALA A 258 44.13 -9.24 9.16
C ALA A 258 45.44 -9.48 9.96
N ASP A 259 46.58 -9.60 9.27
CA ASP A 259 47.88 -9.72 9.92
C ASP A 259 48.20 -8.42 10.67
N PRO A 260 48.68 -8.50 11.94
CA PRO A 260 49.06 -7.31 12.72
C PRO A 260 50.12 -6.45 12.03
N VAL A 261 50.91 -7.01 11.10
CA VAL A 261 51.82 -6.25 10.24
C VAL A 261 51.10 -5.96 8.91
N PRO A 262 50.66 -4.72 8.64
CA PRO A 262 49.80 -4.41 7.48
C PRO A 262 50.41 -4.80 6.13
N ALA A 263 51.74 -4.73 6.01
CA ALA A 263 52.47 -5.12 4.81
C ALA A 263 52.36 -6.63 4.48
N ARG A 264 51.90 -7.47 5.42
CA ARG A 264 51.69 -8.92 5.22
C ARG A 264 50.28 -9.26 4.74
N ASN A 265 49.36 -8.30 4.74
CA ASN A 265 48.04 -8.51 4.14
C ASN A 265 48.15 -8.50 2.61
N GLY A 266 47.44 -9.40 1.95
CA GLY A 266 47.51 -9.58 0.49
C GLY A 266 47.20 -10.99 0.02
N ILE A 267 47.34 -11.22 -1.28
CA ILE A 267 47.18 -12.52 -1.94
C ILE A 267 48.56 -13.16 -2.10
N TYR A 268 48.62 -14.46 -1.86
CA TYR A 268 49.80 -15.29 -1.90
C TYR A 268 49.55 -16.52 -2.76
N ASP A 269 50.56 -16.96 -3.50
CA ASP A 269 50.54 -18.18 -4.29
C ASP A 269 51.41 -19.26 -3.61
N LYS A 270 50.93 -20.50 -3.65
CA LYS A 270 51.62 -21.65 -3.12
C LYS A 270 52.66 -22.10 -4.13
N VAL A 271 53.92 -22.18 -3.70
CA VAL A 271 55.03 -22.69 -4.50
C VAL A 271 55.55 -23.99 -3.86
N GLY A 272 55.63 -25.05 -4.65
CA GLY A 272 56.04 -26.40 -4.25
C GLY A 272 54.87 -27.35 -3.90
N PRO A 273 55.13 -28.68 -3.89
CA PRO A 273 54.10 -29.71 -3.84
C PRO A 273 53.36 -29.78 -2.49
N SER A 274 52.12 -30.28 -2.53
CA SER A 274 51.25 -30.46 -1.35
C SER A 274 51.96 -31.16 -0.19
N GLY A 275 51.84 -30.58 1.01
CA GLY A 275 52.52 -31.02 2.24
C GLY A 275 53.92 -30.44 2.46
N SER A 276 54.46 -29.68 1.50
CA SER A 276 55.80 -29.05 1.58
C SER A 276 55.84 -27.71 0.80
N GLY A 277 56.98 -27.00 0.76
CA GLY A 277 57.13 -25.75 0.00
C GLY A 277 56.77 -24.47 0.78
N SER A 278 56.50 -23.37 0.07
CA SER A 278 56.30 -22.03 0.65
C SER A 278 55.14 -21.27 0.02
N TRP A 279 54.67 -20.22 0.70
CA TRP A 279 53.70 -19.26 0.18
C TRP A 279 54.40 -17.95 -0.16
N GLU A 280 54.25 -17.50 -1.40
CA GLU A 280 54.91 -16.31 -1.93
C GLU A 280 53.89 -15.21 -2.22
N LYS A 281 54.21 -13.96 -1.87
CA LYS A 281 53.25 -12.86 -1.99
C LYS A 281 53.09 -12.45 -3.45
N TRP A 282 51.89 -12.61 -3.98
CA TRP A 282 51.56 -12.25 -5.35
C TRP A 282 51.01 -10.82 -5.47
N SER A 283 50.22 -10.37 -4.50
CA SER A 283 49.63 -9.01 -4.51
C SER A 283 49.43 -8.46 -3.12
N SER A 284 49.64 -7.14 -2.93
CA SER A 284 49.29 -6.42 -1.71
C SER A 284 47.81 -6.01 -1.63
N THR A 285 47.02 -6.32 -2.66
CA THR A 285 45.62 -5.90 -2.74
C THR A 285 44.71 -6.96 -2.15
N THR A 286 44.08 -6.67 -1.00
CA THR A 286 43.07 -7.55 -0.38
C THR A 286 41.67 -7.23 -0.88
N LEU A 287 40.75 -8.19 -0.86
CA LEU A 287 39.33 -8.00 -1.20
C LEU A 287 38.68 -6.84 -0.42
N PRO A 288 38.93 -6.66 0.90
CA PRO A 288 38.45 -5.49 1.65
C PRO A 288 39.01 -4.15 1.17
N ALA A 289 40.21 -4.08 0.57
CA ALA A 289 40.76 -2.85 0.00
C ALA A 289 40.19 -2.54 -1.40
N VAL A 290 39.64 -3.55 -2.07
CA VAL A 290 38.86 -3.39 -3.31
C VAL A 290 37.42 -3.06 -2.96
N GLU A 291 36.78 -3.74 -2.01
CA GLU A 291 35.47 -3.39 -1.46
C GLU A 291 35.49 -1.98 -0.85
N ALA A 292 36.50 -1.59 -0.08
CA ALA A 292 36.58 -0.22 0.46
C ALA A 292 36.73 0.83 -0.65
N ARG A 293 37.44 0.53 -1.75
CA ARG A 293 37.53 1.43 -2.93
C ARG A 293 36.28 1.40 -3.80
N THR A 294 35.61 0.26 -3.94
CA THR A 294 34.38 0.11 -4.72
C THR A 294 33.21 0.67 -3.94
N THR A 295 33.15 0.52 -2.62
CA THR A 295 32.19 1.19 -1.73
C THR A 295 32.51 2.66 -1.62
N ALA A 296 33.78 3.10 -1.59
CA ALA A 296 34.11 4.53 -1.64
C ALA A 296 33.77 5.14 -3.01
N ASN A 297 34.05 4.48 -4.13
CA ASN A 297 33.74 4.98 -5.48
C ASN A 297 32.24 4.87 -5.81
N THR A 298 31.56 3.81 -5.36
CA THR A 298 30.11 3.67 -5.51
C THR A 298 29.38 4.58 -4.53
N LYS A 299 29.87 4.80 -3.31
CA LYS A 299 29.33 5.82 -2.41
C LYS A 299 29.63 7.21 -2.95
N GLN A 300 30.81 7.48 -3.51
CA GLN A 300 31.11 8.78 -4.12
C GLN A 300 30.27 9.00 -5.38
N ARG A 301 30.07 7.98 -6.23
CA ARG A 301 29.22 8.09 -7.43
C ARG A 301 27.73 8.01 -7.16
N LEU A 302 27.32 7.37 -6.06
CA LEU A 302 25.95 7.42 -5.55
C LEU A 302 25.74 8.75 -4.82
N ASP A 303 26.72 9.28 -4.10
CA ASP A 303 26.70 10.63 -3.54
C ASP A 303 26.74 11.65 -4.68
N ASP A 304 27.38 11.39 -5.83
CA ASP A 304 27.39 12.26 -7.02
C ASP A 304 26.11 12.10 -7.85
N ALA A 305 25.54 10.89 -7.95
CA ALA A 305 24.24 10.65 -8.58
C ALA A 305 23.08 11.12 -7.69
N VAL A 306 23.24 11.08 -6.37
CA VAL A 306 22.38 11.71 -5.37
C VAL A 306 22.65 13.20 -5.36
N ARG A 307 23.87 13.75 -5.53
CA ARG A 307 24.09 15.19 -5.74
C ARG A 307 23.50 15.67 -7.07
N ALA A 308 23.45 14.81 -8.08
CA ALA A 308 22.81 15.08 -9.38
C ALA A 308 21.29 14.78 -9.39
N ARG A 309 20.73 14.16 -8.34
CA ARG A 309 19.29 13.85 -8.22
C ARG A 309 18.63 14.25 -6.89
N ALA A 310 19.38 14.85 -5.96
CA ALA A 310 18.89 15.38 -4.70
C ALA A 310 18.77 16.88 -4.85
N LEU A 311 17.55 17.33 -4.70
CA LEU A 311 17.22 18.74 -4.69
C LEU A 311 17.92 19.49 -3.54
N PHE A 312 18.42 18.85 -2.47
CA PHE A 312 19.16 19.53 -1.39
C PHE A 312 20.23 18.63 -0.77
N GLY A 313 21.50 19.01 -0.96
CA GLY A 313 22.65 18.33 -0.36
C GLY A 313 23.58 19.33 0.32
N PHE A 314 23.17 19.87 1.46
CA PHE A 314 24.05 20.56 2.41
C PHE A 314 23.56 20.32 3.85
N ASP A 315 24.49 20.12 4.78
CA ASP A 315 24.22 20.11 6.21
C ASP A 315 23.82 21.52 6.67
N PHE A 316 22.58 21.70 7.14
CA PHE A 316 22.11 22.98 7.69
C PHE A 316 21.69 22.83 9.15
N THR A 317 22.25 23.68 10.01
CA THR A 317 21.93 23.78 11.44
C THR A 317 20.88 24.87 11.72
N GLY A 318 19.93 25.13 10.81
CA GLY A 318 18.92 26.20 10.94
C GLY A 318 17.52 25.81 10.43
N SER A 319 16.51 26.63 10.76
CA SER A 319 15.08 26.32 10.47
C SER A 319 14.65 26.57 9.03
N VAL A 320 15.49 27.11 8.14
CA VAL A 320 15.09 27.47 6.76
C VAL A 320 15.68 26.49 5.75
N ILE A 321 14.79 25.83 4.99
CA ILE A 321 15.10 24.91 3.89
C ILE A 321 15.34 25.75 2.63
N PRO A 322 16.57 25.85 2.10
CA PRO A 322 16.79 26.60 0.87
C PRO A 322 16.04 25.97 -0.30
N VAL A 323 15.62 26.79 -1.26
CA VAL A 323 15.14 26.43 -2.60
C VAL A 323 16.16 26.91 -3.64
N VAL A 324 16.77 28.07 -3.40
CA VAL A 324 17.93 28.61 -4.14
C VAL A 324 18.96 29.11 -3.13
N ALA A 325 20.19 28.57 -3.20
CA ALA A 325 21.32 29.03 -2.40
C ALA A 325 22.54 29.25 -3.31
N ASP A 326 23.44 30.16 -2.90
CA ASP A 326 24.72 30.34 -3.59
C ASP A 326 25.75 29.27 -3.18
N SER A 327 26.89 29.27 -3.87
CA SER A 327 28.02 28.35 -3.62
C SER A 327 28.62 28.47 -2.22
N ASP A 328 28.34 29.57 -1.51
CA ASP A 328 28.80 29.81 -0.14
C ASP A 328 27.75 29.34 0.90
N GLY A 329 26.63 28.77 0.46
CA GLY A 329 25.56 28.24 1.33
C GLY A 329 24.57 29.30 1.82
N ARG A 330 24.54 30.51 1.24
CA ARG A 330 23.55 31.54 1.61
C ARG A 330 22.24 31.33 0.87
N VAL A 331 21.14 31.33 1.61
CA VAL A 331 19.78 31.11 1.10
C VAL A 331 19.22 32.41 0.50
N HIS A 332 18.99 32.42 -0.81
CA HIS A 332 18.37 33.54 -1.54
C HIS A 332 16.85 33.37 -1.66
N LEU A 333 16.39 32.12 -1.75
CA LEU A 333 15.00 31.70 -1.69
C LEU A 333 14.93 30.40 -0.91
N GLY A 334 14.00 30.26 0.03
CA GLY A 334 13.85 29.07 0.86
C GLY A 334 12.46 28.98 1.49
N VAL A 335 12.20 27.93 2.24
CA VAL A 335 10.99 27.70 3.01
C VAL A 335 11.38 27.50 4.46
N ASP A 336 10.85 28.31 5.36
CA ASP A 336 11.07 28.08 6.79
C ASP A 336 10.32 26.81 7.24
N ALA A 337 11.06 25.82 7.72
CA ALA A 337 10.57 24.50 8.11
C ALA A 337 9.65 24.50 9.33
N LEU A 338 9.69 25.57 10.14
CA LEU A 338 8.84 25.69 11.34
C LEU A 338 7.51 26.33 11.02
N THR A 339 7.48 27.24 10.04
CA THR A 339 6.29 28.03 9.71
C THR A 339 5.68 27.68 8.36
N GLY A 340 6.40 26.96 7.50
CA GLY A 340 5.99 26.62 6.13
C GLY A 340 6.04 27.81 5.15
N ASN A 341 6.50 28.98 5.58
CA ASN A 341 6.50 30.20 4.76
C ASN A 341 7.70 30.23 3.81
N VAL A 342 7.50 30.74 2.59
CA VAL A 342 8.59 31.06 1.67
C VAL A 342 9.34 32.30 2.19
N VAL A 343 10.64 32.14 2.44
CA VAL A 343 11.56 33.19 2.87
C VAL A 343 12.50 33.50 1.71
N GLY A 344 12.48 34.73 1.21
CA GLY A 344 13.37 35.17 0.14
C GLY A 344 13.99 36.53 0.48
N ARG A 345 15.28 36.68 0.21
CA ARG A 345 15.95 37.99 0.26
C ARG A 345 16.02 38.55 -1.17
N LEU A 346 14.94 39.19 -1.61
CA LEU A 346 14.92 39.89 -2.91
C LEU A 346 14.88 41.42 -2.78
N SER A 347 15.03 41.95 -1.56
CA SER A 347 15.14 43.39 -1.34
C SER A 347 16.61 43.78 -1.19
N ASP A 348 17.36 43.86 -2.28
CA ASP A 348 18.47 44.81 -2.37
C ASP A 348 18.87 45.00 -3.84
N ALA A 349 18.77 46.24 -4.30
CA ALA A 349 19.06 46.67 -5.68
C ALA A 349 20.53 46.44 -6.11
N GLN A 350 21.38 45.87 -5.24
CA GLN A 350 22.78 45.57 -5.50
C GLN A 350 23.06 44.10 -5.87
N VAL A 351 22.06 43.20 -5.80
CA VAL A 351 22.25 41.74 -5.98
C VAL A 351 21.95 41.26 -7.42
N ALA A 352 21.26 42.06 -8.25
CA ALA A 352 20.89 41.68 -9.61
C ALA A 352 22.08 41.32 -10.55
N PRO A 353 23.24 42.03 -10.53
CA PRO A 353 24.34 41.73 -11.45
C PRO A 353 25.24 40.55 -11.03
N SER A 354 25.21 40.14 -9.77
CA SER A 354 25.95 38.99 -9.26
C SER A 354 25.17 37.70 -9.49
N ILE A 355 23.85 37.69 -9.27
CA ILE A 355 22.96 36.57 -9.62
C ILE A 355 23.06 36.24 -11.11
N GLN A 356 23.09 37.26 -11.99
CA GLN A 356 23.16 37.02 -13.44
C GLN A 356 24.49 36.37 -13.87
N ARG A 357 25.60 36.67 -13.19
CA ARG A 357 26.92 36.05 -13.46
C ARG A 357 27.08 34.66 -12.85
N THR A 358 26.55 34.43 -11.65
CA THR A 358 26.62 33.12 -10.98
C THR A 358 25.69 32.10 -11.64
N ILE A 359 24.49 32.52 -12.07
CA ILE A 359 23.62 31.66 -12.89
C ILE A 359 24.36 31.31 -14.20
N GLN A 360 24.91 32.30 -14.93
CA GLN A 360 25.61 32.08 -16.21
C GLN A 360 26.84 31.17 -16.15
N LYS A 361 27.57 31.15 -15.04
CA LYS A 361 28.84 30.40 -14.95
C LYS A 361 28.68 28.99 -14.39
N ASP A 362 27.80 28.82 -13.41
CA ASP A 362 27.75 27.58 -12.61
C ASP A 362 26.46 26.75 -12.84
N VAL A 363 25.41 27.33 -13.42
CA VAL A 363 24.13 26.63 -13.70
C VAL A 363 23.96 26.28 -15.18
N TYR A 364 24.47 27.09 -16.10
CA TYR A 364 24.24 26.95 -17.55
C TYR A 364 24.77 25.67 -18.24
N PRO A 365 25.87 25.01 -17.82
CA PRO A 365 26.33 23.78 -18.49
C PRO A 365 25.43 22.56 -18.25
N SER A 366 24.62 22.58 -17.19
CA SER A 366 23.85 21.40 -16.73
C SER A 366 22.42 21.37 -17.24
N PHE A 367 21.95 22.43 -17.91
CA PHE A 367 20.60 22.55 -18.44
C PHE A 367 20.64 22.98 -19.91
N GLY A 368 20.84 22.02 -20.81
CA GLY A 368 20.95 22.27 -22.26
C GLY A 368 19.72 22.82 -22.98
N ASN A 369 18.73 23.44 -22.30
CA ASN A 369 17.52 23.99 -22.93
C ASN A 369 16.87 25.16 -22.15
N VAL A 370 17.62 26.19 -21.75
CA VAL A 370 17.02 27.48 -21.36
C VAL A 370 17.62 28.60 -22.21
N TRP A 371 16.90 28.96 -23.27
CA TRP A 371 17.18 30.18 -24.02
C TRP A 371 16.96 31.38 -23.09
N GLY A 372 17.91 32.31 -23.05
CA GLY A 372 17.87 33.49 -22.18
C GLY A 372 16.60 34.32 -22.37
N TYR A 373 15.92 34.62 -21.27
CA TYR A 373 14.77 35.52 -21.27
C TYR A 373 15.23 36.98 -21.43
N ALA A 374 14.84 37.61 -22.53
CA ALA A 374 15.06 39.03 -22.81
C ALA A 374 13.74 39.84 -22.81
N GLY A 375 12.66 39.30 -22.21
CA GLY A 375 11.34 39.93 -22.19
C GLY A 375 11.17 40.94 -21.06
N THR A 376 10.27 41.91 -21.25
CA THR A 376 9.89 42.92 -20.24
C THR A 376 8.69 42.51 -19.38
N GLY A 377 8.33 41.22 -19.38
CA GLY A 377 7.15 40.70 -18.69
C GLY A 377 7.38 40.44 -17.19
N THR A 378 6.29 40.20 -16.46
CA THR A 378 6.27 40.00 -15.01
C THR A 378 6.66 38.57 -14.61
N VAL A 379 6.55 37.62 -15.55
CA VAL A 379 6.86 36.21 -15.35
C VAL A 379 8.31 35.92 -15.73
N TYR A 380 9.13 35.59 -14.74
CA TYR A 380 10.47 35.06 -14.94
C TYR A 380 10.38 33.57 -15.27
N PRO A 381 10.77 33.14 -16.48
CA PRO A 381 10.71 31.73 -16.82
C PRO A 381 11.76 30.94 -16.04
N ILE A 382 11.32 29.83 -15.46
CA ILE A 382 12.17 28.85 -14.76
C ILE A 382 12.40 27.64 -15.69
N VAL A 383 11.35 27.18 -16.38
CA VAL A 383 11.39 26.12 -17.39
C VAL A 383 10.61 26.61 -18.61
N VAL A 384 11.22 26.50 -19.79
CA VAL A 384 10.61 26.93 -21.06
C VAL A 384 10.52 25.70 -21.98
N GLY A 385 9.36 25.47 -22.55
CA GLY A 385 9.15 24.47 -23.58
C GLY A 385 9.93 24.80 -24.85
N THR A 386 10.14 23.79 -25.69
CA THR A 386 10.93 23.91 -26.94
C THR A 386 10.35 24.88 -27.98
N ASN A 387 9.13 25.39 -27.77
CA ASN A 387 8.46 26.42 -28.55
C ASN A 387 8.59 27.84 -27.96
N GLY A 388 9.38 28.03 -26.90
CA GLY A 388 9.51 29.30 -26.19
C GLY A 388 8.40 29.59 -25.18
N ALA A 389 7.46 28.66 -24.95
CA ALA A 389 6.39 28.82 -23.96
C ALA A 389 6.88 28.53 -22.54
N VAL A 390 6.50 29.35 -21.56
CA VAL A 390 6.87 29.13 -20.15
C VAL A 390 6.12 27.91 -19.60
N ALA A 391 6.85 26.80 -19.40
CA ALA A 391 6.31 25.58 -18.81
C ALA A 391 6.27 25.67 -17.27
N LEU A 392 7.19 26.44 -16.68
CA LEU A 392 7.19 26.85 -15.28
C LEU A 392 7.86 28.23 -15.17
N GLY A 393 7.29 29.15 -14.41
CA GLY A 393 7.81 30.50 -14.20
C GLY A 393 7.38 31.05 -12.86
N PHE A 394 7.98 32.16 -12.44
CA PHE A 394 7.60 32.88 -11.24
C PHE A 394 7.07 34.25 -11.64
N ASP A 395 5.81 34.54 -11.30
CA ASP A 395 5.19 35.83 -11.55
C ASP A 395 5.54 36.78 -10.40
N ARG A 396 6.38 37.78 -10.69
CA ARG A 396 6.93 38.69 -9.69
C ARG A 396 5.88 39.59 -9.04
N ASP A 397 4.80 39.90 -9.78
CA ASP A 397 3.78 40.85 -9.31
C ASP A 397 2.76 40.14 -8.41
N LYS A 398 2.57 38.84 -8.63
CA LYS A 398 1.68 37.99 -7.83
C LYS A 398 2.41 37.19 -6.74
N ASN A 399 3.74 37.14 -6.81
CA ASN A 399 4.59 36.41 -5.90
C ASN A 399 4.27 34.89 -5.86
N GLU A 400 3.98 34.31 -7.03
CA GLU A 400 3.53 32.91 -7.18
C GLU A 400 4.22 32.17 -8.36
N LEU A 401 4.14 30.84 -8.37
CA LEU A 401 4.60 29.99 -9.48
C LEU A 401 3.49 29.78 -10.53
N VAL A 402 3.84 29.81 -11.81
CA VAL A 402 2.93 29.66 -12.97
C VAL A 402 3.47 28.60 -13.94
N GLY A 403 2.65 27.72 -14.55
CA GLY A 403 3.16 26.67 -15.45
C GLY A 403 2.12 25.74 -16.11
N LEU A 404 2.58 24.87 -17.01
CA LEU A 404 1.78 23.86 -17.74
C LEU A 404 1.65 22.57 -16.92
N PHE A 405 0.47 22.34 -16.35
CA PHE A 405 0.12 21.10 -15.65
C PHE A 405 -0.94 20.34 -16.46
N PRO A 406 -0.92 19.01 -16.51
CA PRO A 406 -1.78 18.24 -17.41
C PRO A 406 -3.26 18.42 -17.07
N ALA A 407 -4.03 18.85 -18.07
CA ALA A 407 -5.47 18.90 -18.04
C ALA A 407 -6.05 17.47 -18.04
N SER A 408 -6.78 17.10 -16.99
CA SER A 408 -7.72 15.98 -17.08
C SER A 408 -8.78 16.34 -18.13
N GLN A 409 -9.05 15.43 -19.07
CA GLN A 409 -10.02 15.67 -20.13
C GLN A 409 -11.37 16.10 -19.57
N GLY A 410 -11.77 17.32 -19.94
CA GLY A 410 -13.00 17.97 -19.52
C GLY A 410 -12.78 19.45 -19.19
N GLY A 411 -12.36 20.24 -20.19
CA GLY A 411 -12.47 21.71 -20.20
C GLY A 411 -11.80 22.49 -19.07
N GLY A 412 -10.58 22.96 -19.32
CA GLY A 412 -9.93 24.11 -18.64
C GLY A 412 -10.07 24.16 -17.11
N GLY A 413 -9.18 23.51 -16.37
CA GLY A 413 -9.24 23.52 -14.90
C GLY A 413 -7.90 23.25 -14.25
N ALA A 414 -7.64 23.98 -13.17
CA ALA A 414 -6.45 23.98 -12.33
C ALA A 414 -5.94 22.60 -11.92
N VAL A 415 -4.64 22.51 -11.66
CA VAL A 415 -3.94 21.32 -11.12
C VAL A 415 -4.68 20.79 -9.89
N ALA A 416 -5.07 19.52 -9.92
CA ALA A 416 -5.72 18.87 -8.79
C ALA A 416 -4.72 18.62 -7.64
N SER A 417 -4.54 19.62 -6.76
CA SER A 417 -3.76 19.49 -5.53
C SER A 417 -4.66 18.99 -4.38
N SER A 418 -4.22 17.97 -3.64
CA SER A 418 -4.83 17.57 -2.37
C SER A 418 -4.28 18.44 -1.24
N THR A 419 -5.15 18.92 -0.35
CA THR A 419 -4.70 19.57 0.88
C THR A 419 -4.00 18.54 1.78
N ALA A 420 -2.90 18.93 2.43
CA ALA A 420 -2.20 18.06 3.37
C ALA A 420 -3.16 17.62 4.50
N LEU A 421 -3.19 16.33 4.80
CA LEU A 421 -4.00 15.79 5.89
C LEU A 421 -3.44 16.27 7.23
N THR A 422 -4.33 16.69 8.14
CA THR A 422 -3.97 17.16 9.47
C THR A 422 -3.80 15.97 10.42
N PRO A 423 -2.60 15.70 10.97
CA PRO A 423 -2.43 14.66 11.97
C PRO A 423 -3.20 14.99 13.26
N LEU A 424 -3.81 13.98 13.89
CA LEU A 424 -4.40 14.14 15.20
C LEU A 424 -3.30 14.37 16.26
N PRO A 425 -3.57 15.20 17.29
CA PRO A 425 -2.74 15.24 18.48
C PRO A 425 -2.57 13.83 19.07
N SER A 426 -1.38 13.50 19.56
CA SER A 426 -1.10 12.13 20.06
C SER A 426 -2.04 11.69 21.20
N ALA A 427 -2.52 12.63 22.02
CA ALA A 427 -3.49 12.37 23.08
C ALA A 427 -4.90 12.01 22.56
N ASP A 428 -5.20 12.40 21.32
CA ASP A 428 -6.51 12.21 20.69
C ASP A 428 -6.51 11.05 19.71
N ARG A 429 -5.34 10.58 19.29
CA ARG A 429 -5.20 9.47 18.35
C ARG A 429 -5.73 8.16 18.96
N PRO A 430 -6.74 7.50 18.37
CA PRO A 430 -7.26 6.23 18.90
C PRO A 430 -6.18 5.14 18.98
N LEU A 431 -6.14 4.42 20.11
CA LEU A 431 -5.31 3.22 20.27
C LEU A 431 -6.09 1.97 19.88
N ARG A 432 -5.62 1.25 18.87
CA ARG A 432 -6.30 0.05 18.36
C ARG A 432 -6.40 -1.03 19.44
N ALA A 433 -7.53 -1.71 19.45
CA ALA A 433 -7.79 -2.91 20.25
C ALA A 433 -7.96 -4.11 19.32
N ASP A 434 -8.10 -5.32 19.89
CA ASP A 434 -8.47 -6.51 19.12
C ASP A 434 -9.85 -6.30 18.46
N TRP A 435 -10.82 -5.83 19.25
CA TRP A 435 -12.16 -5.45 18.79
C TRP A 435 -12.36 -3.95 18.88
N ASN A 436 -12.54 -3.31 17.72
CA ASN A 436 -12.60 -1.86 17.58
C ASN A 436 -14.06 -1.42 17.43
N GLY A 437 -14.60 -0.73 18.44
CA GLY A 437 -16.00 -0.33 18.49
C GLY A 437 -16.34 0.80 17.53
N ALA A 438 -17.50 0.68 16.89
CA ALA A 438 -18.19 1.78 16.20
C ALA A 438 -19.70 1.69 16.49
N ILE A 439 -20.29 2.69 17.14
CA ILE A 439 -21.73 2.65 17.48
C ILE A 439 -22.46 3.76 16.73
N ALA A 440 -23.31 3.39 15.78
CA ALA A 440 -24.26 4.33 15.19
C ALA A 440 -25.28 4.74 16.26
N TYR A 441 -25.39 6.04 16.53
CA TYR A 441 -26.26 6.55 17.59
C TYR A 441 -27.03 7.79 17.12
N GLY A 442 -28.17 8.06 17.75
CA GLY A 442 -29.08 9.12 17.33
C GLY A 442 -30.52 8.64 17.26
N GLN A 443 -31.23 9.06 16.21
CA GLN A 443 -32.64 8.74 16.00
C GLN A 443 -32.86 7.70 14.90
N SER A 444 -34.03 7.73 14.25
CA SER A 444 -34.46 6.82 13.18
C SER A 444 -33.41 6.59 12.08
N LEU A 445 -32.64 7.61 11.67
CA LEU A 445 -31.55 7.46 10.71
C LEU A 445 -30.40 6.58 11.22
N SER A 446 -30.09 6.60 12.52
CA SER A 446 -29.02 5.74 13.07
C SER A 446 -29.38 4.24 13.08
N ILE A 447 -30.67 3.93 13.01
CA ILE A 447 -31.23 2.56 13.11
C ILE A 447 -31.90 2.08 11.81
N GLY A 448 -31.61 2.74 10.68
CA GLY A 448 -32.04 2.25 9.37
C GLY A 448 -33.55 2.26 9.14
N ALA A 449 -34.28 3.23 9.71
CA ALA A 449 -35.70 3.41 9.43
C ALA A 449 -35.95 3.58 7.92
N THR A 450 -36.96 2.91 7.38
CA THR A 450 -37.27 2.77 5.94
C THR A 450 -36.17 2.16 5.07
N GLY A 451 -35.04 1.73 5.64
CA GLY A 451 -33.93 1.04 4.98
C GLY A 451 -34.25 -0.40 4.56
N LEU A 452 -35.51 -0.71 4.27
CA LEU A 452 -35.97 -2.05 3.89
C LEU A 452 -35.93 -2.26 2.36
N PRO A 453 -35.62 -3.48 1.89
CA PRO A 453 -35.01 -4.59 2.64
C PRO A 453 -33.52 -4.32 2.96
N PRO A 454 -32.94 -4.98 3.98
CA PRO A 454 -31.49 -4.94 4.21
C PRO A 454 -30.72 -5.48 3.00
N LEU A 455 -29.60 -4.83 2.68
CA LEU A 455 -28.72 -5.12 1.56
C LEU A 455 -27.51 -5.94 1.99
N SER A 456 -26.92 -5.60 3.13
CA SER A 456 -25.69 -6.21 3.65
C SER A 456 -25.99 -7.48 4.46
N THR A 457 -26.56 -8.49 3.80
CA THR A 457 -27.01 -9.75 4.44
C THR A 457 -25.95 -10.87 4.42
N ALA A 458 -24.82 -10.62 3.79
CA ALA A 458 -23.67 -11.52 3.76
C ALA A 458 -22.47 -10.85 4.41
N GLN A 459 -21.76 -11.64 5.22
CA GLN A 459 -20.51 -11.18 5.81
C GLN A 459 -19.40 -11.18 4.76
N ILE A 460 -18.66 -10.07 4.67
CA ILE A 460 -17.54 -9.93 3.71
C ILE A 460 -16.16 -9.87 4.38
N TYR A 461 -16.10 -9.50 5.66
CA TYR A 461 -14.85 -9.47 6.44
C TYR A 461 -15.04 -10.08 7.84
N ALA A 462 -14.10 -9.88 8.76
CA ALA A 462 -14.17 -10.42 10.12
C ALA A 462 -14.96 -9.54 11.12
N ASN A 463 -15.73 -8.55 10.64
CA ASN A 463 -16.46 -7.59 11.47
C ASN A 463 -17.56 -8.26 12.31
N LEU A 464 -17.89 -7.68 13.46
CA LEU A 464 -18.82 -8.29 14.41
C LEU A 464 -19.98 -7.36 14.76
N THR A 465 -21.08 -7.97 15.22
CA THR A 465 -22.23 -7.31 15.84
C THR A 465 -22.81 -8.21 16.95
N PHE A 466 -23.79 -7.72 17.70
CA PHE A 466 -24.56 -8.51 18.67
C PHE A 466 -25.38 -9.63 18.01
N GLY A 467 -25.69 -10.68 18.76
CA GLY A 467 -26.41 -11.87 18.27
C GLY A 467 -27.76 -11.55 17.64
N ALA A 468 -28.53 -10.64 18.23
CA ALA A 468 -29.80 -10.15 17.66
C ALA A 468 -29.63 -9.07 16.57
N GLY A 469 -28.40 -8.84 16.09
CA GLY A 469 -28.09 -7.89 15.03
C GLY A 469 -27.57 -6.54 15.50
N PRO A 470 -27.29 -5.61 14.57
CA PRO A 470 -26.78 -4.28 14.90
C PRO A 470 -27.70 -3.52 15.85
N LYS A 471 -29.01 -3.72 15.72
CA LYS A 471 -30.07 -3.04 16.46
C LYS A 471 -30.53 -3.82 17.70
N ALA A 472 -29.67 -4.69 18.25
CA ALA A 472 -29.96 -5.45 19.46
C ALA A 472 -30.14 -4.51 20.66
N THR A 473 -30.85 -4.96 21.69
CA THR A 473 -30.99 -4.28 22.97
C THR A 473 -30.70 -5.27 24.09
N LYS A 474 -30.40 -4.77 25.29
CA LYS A 474 -30.12 -5.63 26.43
C LYS A 474 -31.40 -6.13 27.10
N ALA A 475 -31.49 -7.44 27.32
CA ALA A 475 -32.62 -8.05 28.02
C ALA A 475 -32.76 -7.49 29.45
N GLY A 476 -33.96 -7.04 29.80
CA GLY A 476 -34.24 -6.45 31.12
C GLY A 476 -33.61 -5.07 31.36
N SER A 477 -33.07 -4.42 30.31
CA SER A 477 -32.53 -3.07 30.43
C SER A 477 -33.61 -2.05 30.80
N SER A 478 -33.22 -1.03 31.57
CA SER A 478 -34.08 0.12 31.86
C SER A 478 -34.32 1.01 30.64
N SER A 479 -33.62 0.80 29.51
CA SER A 479 -33.90 1.48 28.25
C SER A 479 -35.30 1.16 27.68
N GLY A 480 -35.85 -0.01 28.01
CA GLY A 480 -37.12 -0.48 27.47
C GLY A 480 -37.03 -1.00 26.03
N GLY A 481 -35.83 -1.34 25.55
CA GLY A 481 -35.60 -1.89 24.21
C GLY A 481 -36.28 -3.24 23.97
N THR A 482 -36.68 -3.50 22.72
CA THR A 482 -37.57 -4.62 22.35
C THR A 482 -36.89 -5.75 21.57
N ASN A 483 -35.58 -5.70 21.33
CA ASN A 483 -34.84 -6.69 20.56
C ASN A 483 -33.71 -7.33 21.38
N PRO A 484 -34.02 -8.12 22.43
CA PRO A 484 -33.03 -8.69 23.32
C PRO A 484 -32.01 -9.57 22.58
N GLY A 485 -30.71 -9.33 22.80
CA GLY A 485 -29.65 -10.22 22.30
C GLY A 485 -28.25 -9.61 22.22
N THR A 486 -27.89 -8.79 23.22
CA THR A 486 -26.54 -8.21 23.37
C THR A 486 -25.56 -9.13 24.10
N ASP A 487 -26.02 -10.27 24.61
CA ASP A 487 -25.26 -11.26 25.40
C ASP A 487 -24.46 -12.25 24.54
N THR A 488 -24.61 -12.19 23.21
CA THR A 488 -23.84 -12.98 22.25
C THR A 488 -23.35 -12.08 21.10
N SER A 489 -22.38 -12.56 20.32
CA SER A 489 -21.91 -11.89 19.10
C SER A 489 -22.08 -12.79 17.87
N LYS A 490 -22.19 -12.18 16.70
CA LYS A 490 -22.22 -12.83 15.39
C LYS A 490 -21.46 -12.00 14.35
N PRO A 491 -21.14 -12.57 13.18
CA PRO A 491 -20.68 -11.80 12.04
C PRO A 491 -21.62 -10.62 11.72
N LEU A 492 -21.05 -9.46 11.42
CA LEU A 492 -21.80 -8.26 11.03
C LEU A 492 -22.58 -8.48 9.73
N VAL A 493 -23.91 -8.53 9.86
CA VAL A 493 -24.89 -8.48 8.78
C VAL A 493 -26.07 -7.65 9.23
N GLU A 494 -26.73 -6.97 8.30
CA GLU A 494 -27.95 -6.22 8.56
C GLU A 494 -29.18 -7.14 8.56
N ASP A 495 -30.25 -6.68 9.22
CA ASP A 495 -31.52 -7.37 9.36
C ASP A 495 -32.68 -6.37 9.43
N SER A 496 -33.91 -6.90 9.48
CA SER A 496 -35.12 -6.10 9.57
C SER A 496 -35.66 -5.94 11.01
N LEU A 497 -34.82 -6.12 12.03
CA LEU A 497 -35.26 -6.11 13.43
C LEU A 497 -35.25 -4.69 14.03
N GLY A 498 -36.15 -4.39 14.95
CA GLY A 498 -36.22 -3.07 15.59
C GLY A 498 -35.99 -3.12 17.10
N GLY A 499 -34.86 -2.59 17.55
CA GLY A 499 -34.57 -2.42 18.98
C GLY A 499 -35.43 -1.35 19.66
N ASP A 500 -35.90 -0.36 18.89
CA ASP A 500 -36.71 0.77 19.36
C ASP A 500 -38.22 0.54 19.28
N GLY A 501 -38.65 -0.67 18.92
CA GLY A 501 -40.05 -1.03 18.67
C GLY A 501 -40.57 -0.69 17.27
N GLY A 502 -39.76 -0.09 16.40
CA GLY A 502 -40.13 0.16 15.00
C GLY A 502 -40.12 -1.10 14.15
N THR A 503 -41.06 -1.22 13.21
CA THR A 503 -41.21 -2.38 12.32
C THR A 503 -40.64 -2.15 10.92
N ASP A 504 -40.22 -0.93 10.61
CA ASP A 504 -39.70 -0.47 9.34
C ASP A 504 -38.17 -0.28 9.36
N ARG A 505 -37.47 -1.00 10.23
CA ARG A 505 -35.99 -0.94 10.36
C ARG A 505 -35.35 -1.91 9.39
N GLY A 506 -34.31 -1.50 8.67
CA GLY A 506 -33.57 -2.34 7.72
C GLY A 506 -32.07 -2.05 7.75
N GLU A 507 -31.50 -1.78 6.58
CA GLU A 507 -30.08 -1.41 6.40
C GLU A 507 -29.72 -0.20 7.28
N THR A 508 -28.78 -0.39 8.20
CA THR A 508 -28.16 0.71 8.94
C THR A 508 -26.84 1.13 8.26
N ILE A 509 -26.15 2.13 8.83
CA ILE A 509 -24.80 2.50 8.36
C ILE A 509 -23.71 1.53 8.83
N CYS A 510 -24.01 0.58 9.73
CA CYS A 510 -23.01 -0.25 10.42
C CYS A 510 -22.18 -1.08 9.44
N SER A 511 -22.84 -1.81 8.55
CA SER A 511 -22.15 -2.66 7.56
C SER A 511 -21.37 -1.83 6.54
N GLY A 512 -21.94 -0.72 6.04
CA GLY A 512 -21.24 0.19 5.14
C GLY A 512 -19.98 0.82 5.78
N LEU A 513 -20.06 1.21 7.06
CA LEU A 513 -18.95 1.76 7.83
C LEU A 513 -17.86 0.72 8.05
N ALA A 514 -18.21 -0.39 8.68
CA ALA A 514 -17.23 -1.37 9.13
C ALA A 514 -16.53 -2.03 7.93
N ASN A 515 -17.30 -2.44 6.92
CA ASN A 515 -16.73 -3.07 5.75
C ASN A 515 -15.93 -2.09 4.90
N GLY A 516 -16.40 -0.83 4.77
CA GLY A 516 -15.65 0.17 4.03
C GLY A 516 -14.33 0.57 4.69
N ALA A 517 -14.27 0.61 6.02
CA ALA A 517 -13.04 0.96 6.72
C ALA A 517 -11.99 -0.15 6.57
N VAL A 518 -12.41 -1.42 6.67
CA VAL A 518 -11.55 -2.59 6.46
C VAL A 518 -11.09 -2.70 5.01
N GLU A 519 -11.97 -2.44 4.04
CA GLU A 519 -11.60 -2.41 2.62
C GLU A 519 -10.55 -1.33 2.35
N ARG A 520 -10.73 -0.12 2.89
CA ARG A 520 -9.75 0.97 2.74
C ARG A 520 -8.42 0.68 3.43
N LEU A 521 -8.43 0.03 4.59
CA LEU A 521 -7.20 -0.46 5.22
C LEU A 521 -6.40 -1.36 4.26
N ALA A 522 -7.08 -2.29 3.60
CA ALA A 522 -6.44 -3.23 2.69
C ALA A 522 -5.91 -2.54 1.43
N VAL A 523 -6.72 -1.68 0.81
CA VAL A 523 -6.38 -1.01 -0.44
C VAL A 523 -5.33 0.08 -0.24
N GLU A 524 -5.45 0.89 0.81
CA GLU A 524 -4.65 2.12 0.97
C GLU A 524 -3.42 1.91 1.87
N ASN A 525 -3.45 0.94 2.79
CA ASN A 525 -2.35 0.69 3.74
C ASN A 525 -1.73 -0.72 3.59
N GLY A 526 -2.24 -1.57 2.68
CA GLY A 526 -1.76 -2.95 2.50
C GLY A 526 -2.03 -3.88 3.69
N GLY A 527 -2.92 -3.50 4.61
CA GLY A 527 -3.24 -4.30 5.78
C GLY A 527 -4.19 -5.45 5.45
N ALA A 528 -3.92 -6.67 5.90
CA ALA A 528 -4.83 -7.79 5.67
C ALA A 528 -6.19 -7.54 6.35
N PRO A 529 -7.34 -7.73 5.66
CA PRO A 529 -8.67 -7.47 6.24
C PRO A 529 -8.96 -8.17 7.56
N SER A 530 -8.35 -9.35 7.79
CA SER A 530 -8.51 -10.12 9.03
C SER A 530 -7.81 -9.50 10.25
N THR A 531 -6.92 -8.51 10.05
CA THR A 531 -6.13 -7.89 11.12
C THR A 531 -6.83 -6.75 11.83
N PHE A 532 -8.00 -6.32 11.35
CA PHE A 532 -8.74 -5.20 11.92
C PHE A 532 -10.23 -5.53 12.00
N VAL A 533 -10.68 -5.95 13.18
CA VAL A 533 -12.08 -6.29 13.46
C VAL A 533 -12.80 -5.07 14.03
N ILE A 534 -13.86 -4.64 13.34
CA ILE A 534 -14.78 -3.63 13.87
C ILE A 534 -16.00 -4.32 14.46
N PHE A 535 -16.31 -3.99 15.72
CA PHE A 535 -17.57 -4.36 16.37
C PHE A 535 -18.55 -3.21 16.17
N ALA A 536 -19.48 -3.36 15.23
CA ALA A 536 -20.43 -2.33 14.86
C ALA A 536 -21.83 -2.61 15.42
N SER A 537 -22.51 -1.59 15.92
CA SER A 537 -23.91 -1.69 16.36
C SER A 537 -24.64 -0.34 16.23
N ALA A 538 -25.97 -0.36 16.33
CA ALA A 538 -26.85 0.78 16.21
C ALA A 538 -27.73 0.91 17.46
N ALA A 539 -27.48 1.92 18.29
CA ALA A 539 -28.09 2.06 19.62
C ALA A 539 -29.18 3.15 19.70
N GLY A 540 -29.57 3.73 18.56
CA GLY A 540 -30.49 4.88 18.52
C GLY A 540 -31.96 4.56 18.77
N LYS A 541 -32.80 5.61 18.77
CA LYS A 541 -34.25 5.51 18.99
C LYS A 541 -35.04 6.35 17.99
N GLY A 542 -35.99 5.74 17.27
CA GLY A 542 -36.89 6.48 16.38
C GLY A 542 -37.61 7.64 17.06
N ASN A 543 -37.89 8.69 16.29
CA ASN A 543 -38.69 9.86 16.72
C ASN A 543 -38.25 10.49 18.07
N THR A 544 -36.94 10.56 18.32
CA THR A 544 -36.42 11.04 19.61
C THR A 544 -35.48 12.22 19.41
N GLY A 545 -35.79 13.35 20.05
CA GLY A 545 -34.93 14.53 20.07
C GLY A 545 -33.69 14.33 20.96
N ILE A 546 -32.69 15.20 20.81
CA ILE A 546 -31.38 15.07 21.48
C ILE A 546 -31.48 14.88 23.01
N GLY A 547 -32.42 15.56 23.68
CA GLY A 547 -32.61 15.41 25.13
C GLY A 547 -33.04 14.00 25.56
N GLY A 548 -33.80 13.28 24.71
CA GLY A 548 -34.18 11.89 24.95
C GLY A 548 -33.05 10.88 24.70
N LEU A 549 -31.92 11.33 24.16
CA LEU A 549 -30.74 10.53 23.81
C LEU A 549 -29.50 10.96 24.58
N SER A 550 -29.64 11.86 25.56
CA SER A 550 -28.56 12.42 26.35
C SER A 550 -28.53 11.82 27.77
N PRO A 551 -27.41 11.93 28.51
CA PRO A 551 -27.32 11.45 29.89
C PRO A 551 -28.51 11.86 30.76
N GLY A 552 -29.00 10.92 31.57
CA GLY A 552 -30.18 11.09 32.41
C GLY A 552 -31.50 10.73 31.73
N SER A 553 -31.52 10.54 30.41
CA SER A 553 -32.69 9.98 29.72
C SER A 553 -32.75 8.45 29.88
N THR A 554 -33.94 7.88 29.73
CA THR A 554 -34.15 6.43 29.75
C THR A 554 -33.38 5.73 28.62
N TRP A 555 -33.41 6.27 27.41
CA TRP A 555 -32.80 5.61 26.25
C TRP A 555 -31.27 5.70 26.22
N TRP A 556 -30.67 6.67 26.90
CA TRP A 556 -29.22 6.74 27.06
C TRP A 556 -28.64 5.45 27.62
N GLN A 557 -29.40 4.72 28.44
CA GLN A 557 -28.99 3.42 28.94
C GLN A 557 -28.70 2.41 27.81
N ASN A 558 -29.46 2.44 26.70
CA ASN A 558 -29.21 1.53 25.58
C ASN A 558 -27.81 1.76 24.96
N PHE A 559 -27.39 3.03 24.85
CA PHE A 559 -26.04 3.37 24.39
C PHE A 559 -24.97 2.83 25.35
N LEU A 560 -25.15 3.00 26.66
CA LEU A 560 -24.23 2.47 27.67
C LEU A 560 -24.18 0.93 27.68
N ASP A 561 -25.32 0.28 27.47
CA ASP A 561 -25.43 -1.17 27.39
C ASP A 561 -24.65 -1.73 26.20
N HIS A 562 -24.72 -1.09 25.03
CA HIS A 562 -23.94 -1.50 23.86
C HIS A 562 -22.43 -1.44 24.14
N ILE A 563 -21.94 -0.40 24.82
CA ILE A 563 -20.51 -0.29 25.17
C ILE A 563 -20.13 -1.39 26.17
N THR A 564 -20.96 -1.57 27.19
CA THR A 564 -20.71 -2.50 28.30
C THR A 564 -20.70 -3.94 27.80
N ASP A 565 -21.72 -4.33 27.03
CA ASP A 565 -21.89 -5.72 26.60
C ASP A 565 -20.91 -6.06 25.47
N ALA A 566 -20.57 -5.13 24.57
CA ALA A 566 -19.51 -5.36 23.58
C ALA A 566 -18.13 -5.58 24.24
N LYS A 567 -17.80 -4.80 25.28
CA LYS A 567 -16.59 -5.02 26.09
C LYS A 567 -16.63 -6.39 26.79
N ALA A 568 -17.77 -6.76 27.37
CA ALA A 568 -17.92 -8.04 28.06
C ALA A 568 -17.72 -9.22 27.10
N LEU A 569 -18.28 -9.15 25.89
CA LEU A 569 -18.09 -10.16 24.84
C LEU A 569 -16.63 -10.26 24.38
N ALA A 570 -15.97 -9.13 24.15
CA ALA A 570 -14.54 -9.14 23.81
C ALA A 570 -13.71 -9.79 24.92
N THR A 571 -13.97 -9.41 26.17
CA THR A 571 -13.27 -9.96 27.35
C THR A 571 -13.49 -11.47 27.46
N ALA A 572 -14.73 -11.94 27.26
CA ALA A 572 -15.07 -13.36 27.26
C ALA A 572 -14.36 -14.14 26.14
N ALA A 573 -14.09 -13.49 25.00
CA ALA A 573 -13.30 -14.05 23.90
C ALA A 573 -11.77 -13.92 24.10
N GLY A 574 -11.31 -13.43 25.26
CA GLY A 574 -9.89 -13.17 25.53
C GLY A 574 -9.30 -12.03 24.69
N LYS A 575 -10.14 -11.06 24.29
CA LYS A 575 -9.80 -9.93 23.42
C LYS A 575 -9.95 -8.60 24.16
N SER A 576 -9.15 -7.62 23.74
CA SER A 576 -9.30 -6.21 24.16
C SER A 576 -10.42 -5.51 23.38
N TYR A 577 -11.06 -4.52 23.99
CA TYR A 577 -12.09 -3.69 23.36
C TYR A 577 -11.86 -2.20 23.63
N ALA A 578 -12.04 -1.37 22.60
CA ALA A 578 -12.07 0.08 22.72
C ALA A 578 -13.09 0.65 21.72
N LEU A 579 -13.87 1.64 22.15
CA LEU A 579 -14.80 2.37 21.28
C LEU A 579 -14.07 3.57 20.68
N HIS A 580 -13.95 3.64 19.35
CA HIS A 580 -13.18 4.72 18.72
C HIS A 580 -14.03 5.83 18.15
N ALA A 581 -15.20 5.50 17.61
CA ALA A 581 -16.05 6.47 16.97
C ALA A 581 -17.54 6.19 17.14
N VAL A 582 -18.32 7.27 17.23
CA VAL A 582 -19.78 7.25 17.29
C VAL A 582 -20.32 8.12 16.15
N PRO A 583 -20.76 7.52 15.03
CA PRO A 583 -21.62 8.20 14.06
C PRO A 583 -22.90 8.70 14.75
N TRP A 584 -23.09 10.01 14.74
CA TRP A 584 -24.28 10.66 15.30
C TRP A 584 -25.23 11.05 14.17
N LEU A 585 -26.40 10.41 14.13
CA LEU A 585 -27.44 10.61 13.12
C LEU A 585 -28.74 11.07 13.80
N GLN A 586 -28.77 12.35 14.17
CA GLN A 586 -29.92 13.00 14.78
C GLN A 586 -29.93 14.50 14.49
N GLY A 587 -31.13 15.03 14.29
CA GLY A 587 -31.40 16.47 14.23
C GLY A 587 -32.85 16.76 13.83
N GLU A 588 -33.48 15.85 13.11
CA GLU A 588 -34.82 16.00 12.54
C GLU A 588 -35.89 16.17 13.61
N ALA A 589 -35.83 15.36 14.67
CA ALA A 589 -36.74 15.47 15.82
C ALA A 589 -36.43 16.68 16.72
N SER A 590 -35.36 17.42 16.43
CA SER A 590 -34.90 18.59 17.16
C SER A 590 -34.87 19.85 16.31
N ILE A 591 -35.49 19.86 15.12
CA ILE A 591 -35.41 20.98 14.15
C ILE A 591 -35.82 22.34 14.76
N ASN A 592 -36.72 22.31 15.73
CA ASN A 592 -37.22 23.48 16.47
C ASN A 592 -36.69 23.57 17.91
N SER A 593 -35.73 22.73 18.31
CA SER A 593 -35.17 22.74 19.65
C SER A 593 -34.18 23.89 19.81
N ALA A 594 -34.48 24.84 20.70
CA ALA A 594 -33.52 25.83 21.14
C ALA A 594 -32.34 25.17 21.88
N GLY A 595 -31.14 25.75 21.77
CA GLY A 595 -29.96 25.25 22.50
C GLY A 595 -29.39 23.94 21.97
N TYR A 596 -29.70 23.56 20.72
CA TYR A 596 -29.19 22.33 20.11
C TYR A 596 -27.66 22.26 20.09
N GLU A 597 -26.96 23.35 19.73
CA GLU A 597 -25.49 23.40 19.68
C GLU A 597 -24.83 23.06 21.02
N ALA A 598 -25.29 23.70 22.09
CA ALA A 598 -24.79 23.44 23.44
C ALA A 598 -25.09 22.00 23.88
N SER A 599 -26.28 21.49 23.55
CA SER A 599 -26.69 20.11 23.85
C SER A 599 -25.81 19.11 23.11
N LEU A 600 -25.53 19.34 21.82
CA LEU A 600 -24.66 18.49 21.01
C LEU A 600 -23.22 18.51 21.51
N SER A 601 -22.66 19.68 21.82
CA SER A 601 -21.31 19.80 22.39
C SER A 601 -21.19 19.04 23.72
N SER A 602 -22.19 19.17 24.60
CA SER A 602 -22.25 18.43 25.87
C SER A 602 -22.37 16.92 25.66
N LEU A 603 -23.16 16.49 24.67
CA LEU A 603 -23.32 15.09 24.32
C LEU A 603 -22.01 14.48 23.80
N VAL A 604 -21.25 15.19 22.96
CA VAL A 604 -19.93 14.72 22.49
C VAL A 604 -18.99 14.45 23.68
N THR A 605 -18.93 15.38 24.64
CA THR A 605 -18.15 15.18 25.88
C THR A 605 -18.67 14.01 26.72
N SER A 606 -19.98 13.83 26.78
CA SER A 606 -20.63 12.76 27.54
C SER A 606 -20.38 11.38 26.94
N ILE A 607 -20.41 11.27 25.61
CA ILE A 607 -20.05 10.05 24.86
C ILE A 607 -18.63 9.62 25.23
N ASP A 608 -17.65 10.53 25.10
CA ASP A 608 -16.25 10.24 25.43
C ASP A 608 -16.08 9.79 26.88
N SER A 609 -16.55 10.61 27.83
CA SER A 609 -16.32 10.36 29.26
C SER A 609 -16.96 9.06 29.75
N ASN A 610 -18.19 8.76 29.33
CA ASN A 610 -18.86 7.52 29.74
C ASN A 610 -18.26 6.29 29.05
N ALA A 611 -17.92 6.40 27.76
CA ALA A 611 -17.28 5.29 27.05
C ALA A 611 -15.93 4.95 27.68
N ARG A 612 -15.07 5.94 27.96
CA ARG A 612 -13.79 5.71 28.64
C ARG A 612 -13.95 5.17 30.05
N ALA A 613 -14.97 5.61 30.79
CA ALA A 613 -15.26 5.06 32.12
C ALA A 613 -15.64 3.56 32.05
N ILE A 614 -16.41 3.16 31.02
CA ILE A 614 -16.83 1.76 30.83
C ILE A 614 -15.69 0.91 30.28
N THR A 615 -15.01 1.36 29.23
CA THR A 615 -13.97 0.59 28.53
C THR A 615 -12.64 0.59 29.27
N GLY A 616 -12.31 1.66 29.99
CA GLY A 616 -10.99 1.88 30.57
C GLY A 616 -9.94 2.28 29.53
N GLN A 617 -10.35 2.61 28.30
CA GLN A 617 -9.41 3.02 27.25
C GLN A 617 -8.79 4.39 27.55
N ALA A 618 -7.52 4.56 27.16
CA ALA A 618 -6.77 5.79 27.43
C ALA A 618 -7.14 6.96 26.50
N THR A 619 -7.51 6.65 25.25
CA THR A 619 -7.73 7.65 24.19
C THR A 619 -9.21 7.95 24.00
N PRO A 620 -9.55 9.18 23.59
CA PRO A 620 -10.94 9.62 23.54
C PRO A 620 -11.76 8.91 22.47
N VAL A 621 -13.08 9.04 22.60
CA VAL A 621 -14.04 8.63 21.57
C VAL A 621 -14.40 9.82 20.69
N HIS A 622 -14.30 9.66 19.37
CA HIS A 622 -14.68 10.70 18.43
C HIS A 622 -16.15 10.59 18.01
N THR A 623 -16.82 11.73 17.88
CA THR A 623 -18.18 11.79 17.31
C THR A 623 -18.09 12.18 15.84
N LEU A 624 -18.63 11.34 14.97
CA LEU A 624 -18.69 11.58 13.54
C LEU A 624 -20.06 12.15 13.18
N LEU A 625 -20.10 13.41 12.74
CA LEU A 625 -21.33 14.15 12.47
C LEU A 625 -21.68 14.09 10.98
N TYR A 626 -22.86 13.55 10.66
CA TYR A 626 -23.55 13.98 9.43
C TYR A 626 -24.18 15.37 9.66
N GLN A 627 -24.67 16.00 8.59
CA GLN A 627 -25.46 17.21 8.72
C GLN A 627 -26.87 17.00 8.18
N THR A 628 -27.86 17.35 9.02
CA THR A 628 -29.29 17.20 8.78
C THR A 628 -29.72 18.07 7.59
N ALA A 629 -30.38 17.45 6.60
CA ALA A 629 -30.96 18.15 5.45
C ALA A 629 -32.48 18.36 5.54
N PHE A 630 -33.16 17.58 6.38
CA PHE A 630 -34.60 17.73 6.64
C PHE A 630 -34.90 19.04 7.38
N GLY A 631 -35.97 19.73 7.01
CA GLY A 631 -36.49 20.87 7.75
C GLY A 631 -35.61 22.14 7.75
N VAL A 632 -34.50 22.16 7.02
CA VAL A 632 -33.56 23.30 7.01
C VAL A 632 -34.18 24.59 6.47
N LYS A 633 -35.20 24.50 5.60
CA LYS A 633 -35.98 25.66 5.13
C LYS A 633 -36.90 26.23 6.22
N THR A 634 -37.32 25.40 7.17
CA THR A 634 -38.10 25.83 8.32
C THR A 634 -37.18 26.43 9.39
N SER A 635 -36.06 25.76 9.68
CA SER A 635 -35.07 26.22 10.64
C SER A 635 -33.70 25.64 10.27
N PRO A 636 -32.71 26.49 9.92
CA PRO A 636 -31.36 26.02 9.62
C PRO A 636 -30.54 25.74 10.89
N ALA A 637 -31.07 26.05 12.08
CA ALA A 637 -30.30 26.12 13.33
C ALA A 637 -29.59 24.80 13.67
N VAL A 638 -30.24 23.66 13.45
CA VAL A 638 -29.65 22.34 13.73
C VAL A 638 -28.50 22.01 12.78
N ALA A 639 -28.68 22.22 11.48
CA ALA A 639 -27.64 21.98 10.49
C ALA A 639 -26.42 22.88 10.73
N LEU A 640 -26.65 24.16 11.03
CA LEU A 640 -25.59 25.12 11.35
C LEU A 640 -24.89 24.76 12.66
N ALA A 641 -25.63 24.32 13.69
CA ALA A 641 -25.06 23.86 14.95
C ALA A 641 -24.19 22.61 14.79
N GLN A 642 -24.59 21.64 13.96
CA GLN A 642 -23.75 20.46 13.66
C GLN A 642 -22.43 20.86 12.99
N LEU A 643 -22.46 21.82 12.07
CA LEU A 643 -21.23 22.35 11.45
C LEU A 643 -20.38 23.12 12.47
N SER A 644 -20.99 23.99 13.28
CA SER A 644 -20.31 24.76 14.33
C SER A 644 -19.59 23.84 15.33
N VAL A 645 -20.28 22.81 15.85
CA VAL A 645 -19.69 21.84 16.78
C VAL A 645 -18.54 21.08 16.11
N ALA A 646 -18.67 20.68 14.85
CA ALA A 646 -17.57 20.03 14.11
C ALA A 646 -16.34 20.93 13.91
N GLN A 647 -16.52 22.25 13.90
CA GLN A 647 -15.42 23.21 13.75
C GLN A 647 -14.78 23.59 15.08
N ALA A 648 -15.57 23.60 16.17
CA ALA A 648 -15.14 24.09 17.47
C ALA A 648 -14.73 22.99 18.45
N HIS A 649 -15.33 21.80 18.36
CA HIS A 649 -15.13 20.73 19.34
C HIS A 649 -14.10 19.71 18.83
N ARG A 650 -12.95 19.59 19.51
CA ARG A 650 -11.81 18.73 19.11
C ARG A 650 -12.15 17.25 18.82
N LEU A 651 -13.22 16.73 19.42
CA LEU A 651 -13.67 15.34 19.24
C LEU A 651 -14.80 15.16 18.22
N ALA A 652 -15.31 16.24 17.62
CA ALA A 652 -16.42 16.18 16.68
C ALA A 652 -15.93 16.47 15.24
N HIS A 653 -16.32 15.62 14.29
CA HIS A 653 -15.84 15.72 12.91
C HIS A 653 -16.99 15.71 11.92
N HIS A 654 -17.08 16.71 11.05
CA HIS A 654 -18.07 16.75 9.99
C HIS A 654 -17.70 15.75 8.88
N VAL A 655 -18.59 14.81 8.59
CA VAL A 655 -18.39 13.77 7.59
C VAL A 655 -19.02 14.16 6.25
N SER A 656 -20.30 14.54 6.26
CA SER A 656 -21.02 14.97 5.06
C SER A 656 -22.37 15.60 5.43
N ALA A 657 -22.82 16.58 4.64
CA ALA A 657 -24.25 16.81 4.47
C ALA A 657 -24.88 15.66 3.68
N ILE A 658 -26.18 15.40 3.88
CA ILE A 658 -26.86 14.26 3.25
C ILE A 658 -27.91 14.65 2.21
N TYR A 659 -27.97 15.92 1.81
CA TYR A 659 -28.96 16.38 0.83
C TYR A 659 -28.82 15.75 -0.57
N HIS A 660 -27.70 15.11 -0.87
CA HIS A 660 -27.48 14.37 -2.12
C HIS A 660 -27.80 12.88 -2.03
N MET A 661 -28.09 12.37 -0.83
CA MET A 661 -28.39 10.96 -0.61
C MET A 661 -29.80 10.62 -1.13
N PRO A 662 -30.05 9.36 -1.54
CA PRO A 662 -31.38 8.93 -1.94
C PRO A 662 -32.31 8.79 -0.71
N TYR A 663 -33.43 9.48 -0.74
CA TYR A 663 -34.47 9.44 0.30
C TYR A 663 -35.59 8.45 -0.04
N SER A 664 -36.19 7.86 0.99
CA SER A 664 -37.45 7.13 0.85
C SER A 664 -38.61 8.06 0.50
N GLY A 665 -39.75 7.48 0.13
CA GLY A 665 -40.95 8.23 -0.27
C GLY A 665 -41.51 9.18 0.80
N ASP A 666 -41.16 8.98 2.07
CA ASP A 666 -41.55 9.85 3.19
C ASP A 666 -40.78 11.18 3.28
N GLY A 667 -39.77 11.36 2.43
CA GLY A 667 -38.93 12.55 2.37
C GLY A 667 -38.16 12.86 3.65
N THR A 668 -37.98 11.90 4.55
CA THR A 668 -37.30 12.07 5.84
C THR A 668 -36.16 11.08 6.00
N HIS A 669 -36.40 9.82 5.67
CA HIS A 669 -35.42 8.76 5.85
C HIS A 669 -34.70 8.43 4.54
N LEU A 670 -33.55 7.78 4.65
CA LEU A 670 -32.77 7.34 3.49
C LEU A 670 -33.32 6.01 2.96
N THR A 671 -33.10 5.72 1.69
CA THR A 671 -33.30 4.36 1.18
C THR A 671 -32.23 3.43 1.77
N ASN A 672 -32.42 2.11 1.63
CA ASN A 672 -31.40 1.12 1.99
C ASN A 672 -30.03 1.40 1.32
N VAL A 673 -30.02 1.76 0.04
CA VAL A 673 -28.81 2.18 -0.68
C VAL A 673 -28.23 3.47 -0.09
N GLY A 674 -29.08 4.42 0.32
CA GLY A 674 -28.66 5.64 0.98
C GLY A 674 -27.95 5.40 2.31
N TYR A 675 -28.44 4.45 3.11
CA TYR A 675 -27.76 4.04 4.35
C TYR A 675 -26.42 3.37 4.09
N LEU A 676 -26.35 2.43 3.14
CA LEU A 676 -25.09 1.80 2.75
C LEU A 676 -24.07 2.86 2.27
N TRP A 677 -24.52 3.80 1.42
CA TRP A 677 -23.70 4.87 0.89
C TRP A 677 -23.21 5.81 2.00
N LEU A 678 -24.08 6.26 2.90
CA LEU A 678 -23.67 7.06 4.05
C LEU A 678 -22.71 6.30 4.97
N GLY A 679 -22.90 4.99 5.14
CA GLY A 679 -21.95 4.11 5.82
C GLY A 679 -20.55 4.18 5.20
N ARG A 680 -20.44 4.24 3.87
CA ARG A 680 -19.14 4.38 3.17
C ARG A 680 -18.48 5.76 3.37
N TYR A 681 -19.26 6.81 3.63
CA TYR A 681 -18.73 8.10 4.07
C TYR A 681 -18.14 8.01 5.47
N PHE A 682 -18.88 7.41 6.41
CA PHE A 682 -18.38 7.17 7.76
C PHE A 682 -17.18 6.22 7.79
N ALA A 683 -17.13 5.23 6.89
CA ALA A 683 -15.98 4.34 6.73
C ALA A 683 -14.69 5.10 6.44
N ARG A 684 -14.72 6.07 5.50
CA ARG A 684 -13.56 6.91 5.19
C ARG A 684 -13.14 7.72 6.41
N ALA A 685 -14.08 8.39 7.08
CA ALA A 685 -13.79 9.18 8.27
C ALA A 685 -13.21 8.33 9.41
N TYR A 686 -13.79 7.15 9.65
CA TYR A 686 -13.31 6.19 10.65
C TYR A 686 -11.89 5.72 10.35
N LYS A 687 -11.61 5.33 9.10
CA LYS A 687 -10.28 4.87 8.68
C LYS A 687 -9.24 5.97 8.88
N LEU A 688 -9.51 7.20 8.44
CA LEU A 688 -8.61 8.33 8.62
C LEU A 688 -8.31 8.58 10.11
N LEU A 689 -9.33 8.59 10.97
CA LEU A 689 -9.16 8.79 12.41
C LEU A 689 -8.38 7.66 13.09
N VAL A 690 -8.87 6.43 12.93
CA VAL A 690 -8.48 5.29 13.78
C VAL A 690 -7.26 4.56 13.22
N ILE A 691 -7.16 4.46 11.89
CA ILE A 691 -6.09 3.72 11.23
C ILE A 691 -4.94 4.66 10.92
N ASP A 692 -5.21 5.80 10.28
CA ASP A 692 -4.16 6.72 9.84
C ASP A 692 -3.76 7.74 10.92
N GLY A 693 -4.65 8.03 11.87
CA GLY A 693 -4.40 9.02 12.93
C GLY A 693 -4.46 10.46 12.44
N VAL A 694 -5.35 10.76 11.49
CA VAL A 694 -5.55 12.09 10.90
C VAL A 694 -7.00 12.55 11.03
N GLU A 695 -7.20 13.87 11.07
CA GLU A 695 -8.52 14.48 11.08
C GLU A 695 -9.23 14.23 9.73
N PRO A 696 -10.50 13.77 9.74
CA PRO A 696 -11.29 13.64 8.52
C PRO A 696 -11.45 14.98 7.83
N PRO A 697 -10.96 15.14 6.59
CA PRO A 697 -11.07 16.40 5.89
C PRO A 697 -12.51 16.59 5.41
N SER A 698 -12.94 17.84 5.33
CA SER A 698 -14.23 18.25 4.79
C SER A 698 -14.11 19.58 4.07
N ILE A 699 -15.06 19.90 3.19
CA ILE A 699 -15.16 21.28 2.67
C ILE A 699 -15.58 22.18 3.82
N ARG A 700 -14.79 23.23 4.07
CA ARG A 700 -15.10 24.21 5.13
C ARG A 700 -15.17 25.62 4.51
N PRO A 701 -16.30 26.34 4.63
CA PRO A 701 -16.37 27.73 4.22
C PRO A 701 -15.47 28.58 5.15
N ILE A 702 -14.63 29.45 4.58
CA ILE A 702 -13.67 30.29 5.32
C ILE A 702 -14.17 31.74 5.38
N SER A 703 -14.55 32.32 4.23
CA SER A 703 -14.97 33.72 4.17
C SER A 703 -15.83 33.99 2.95
N ALA A 704 -16.64 35.05 3.05
CA ALA A 704 -17.41 35.63 1.95
C ALA A 704 -17.08 37.12 1.86
N THR A 705 -16.42 37.56 0.78
CA THR A 705 -15.95 38.95 0.61
C THR A 705 -16.50 39.56 -0.65
N LEU A 706 -17.11 40.75 -0.53
CA LEU A 706 -17.74 41.48 -1.63
C LEU A 706 -16.88 42.68 -2.05
N ARG A 707 -16.64 42.84 -3.35
CA ARG A 707 -16.08 44.07 -3.97
C ARG A 707 -16.95 44.47 -5.14
N GLY A 708 -17.59 45.64 -5.06
CA GLY A 708 -18.60 46.04 -6.04
C GLY A 708 -19.76 45.04 -6.09
N THR A 709 -19.88 44.31 -7.20
CA THR A 709 -20.88 43.25 -7.42
C THR A 709 -20.30 41.84 -7.40
N GLU A 710 -18.99 41.68 -7.22
CA GLU A 710 -18.33 40.37 -7.18
C GLU A 710 -18.19 39.89 -5.73
N LEU A 711 -18.88 38.81 -5.39
CA LEU A 711 -18.80 38.13 -4.11
C LEU A 711 -17.95 36.87 -4.24
N ARG A 712 -16.80 36.85 -3.56
CA ARG A 712 -15.88 35.70 -3.54
C ARG A 712 -16.03 34.93 -2.24
N VAL A 713 -16.16 33.61 -2.36
CA VAL A 713 -16.39 32.68 -1.25
C VAL A 713 -15.25 31.69 -1.20
N ARG A 714 -14.40 31.80 -0.17
CA ARG A 714 -13.20 30.98 -0.01
C ARG A 714 -13.52 29.75 0.82
N PHE A 715 -12.98 28.59 0.44
CA PHE A 715 -13.14 27.32 1.17
C PHE A 715 -11.81 26.66 1.48
N SER A 716 -11.73 25.90 2.58
CA SER A 716 -10.77 24.81 2.70
C SER A 716 -11.34 23.60 1.96
N VAL A 717 -10.54 22.99 1.08
CA VAL A 717 -11.01 21.95 0.15
C VAL A 717 -10.11 20.73 0.26
N PRO A 718 -10.66 19.54 0.57
CA PRO A 718 -9.84 18.33 0.69
C PRO A 718 -9.09 18.00 -0.61
N ARG A 719 -9.79 18.08 -1.75
CA ARG A 719 -9.21 17.86 -3.09
C ARG A 719 -9.66 18.94 -4.08
N LEU A 720 -8.71 19.76 -4.52
CA LEU A 720 -8.97 20.77 -5.54
C LEU A 720 -9.14 20.14 -6.93
N PRO A 721 -9.83 20.83 -7.87
CA PRO A 721 -10.63 22.04 -7.64
C PRO A 721 -11.97 21.77 -6.94
N LEU A 722 -12.62 22.82 -6.44
CA LEU A 722 -14.07 22.79 -6.23
C LEU A 722 -14.79 22.56 -7.55
N VAL A 723 -15.96 21.94 -7.49
CA VAL A 723 -16.80 21.75 -8.66
C VAL A 723 -18.26 22.04 -8.32
N LEU A 724 -18.88 22.85 -9.19
CA LEU A 724 -20.32 23.04 -9.26
C LEU A 724 -20.90 21.92 -10.14
N ASP A 725 -21.40 20.87 -9.51
CA ASP A 725 -21.87 19.65 -10.15
C ASP A 725 -23.40 19.61 -10.20
N SER A 726 -23.97 20.16 -11.26
CA SER A 726 -25.42 20.09 -11.53
C SER A 726 -25.85 18.85 -12.31
N ALA A 727 -24.90 17.98 -12.69
CA ALA A 727 -25.17 16.78 -13.47
C ALA A 727 -25.38 15.57 -12.56
N SER A 728 -24.55 15.44 -11.53
CA SER A 728 -24.58 14.31 -10.60
C SER A 728 -25.32 14.62 -9.31
N LEU A 729 -25.38 15.90 -8.93
CA LEU A 729 -26.22 16.38 -7.83
C LEU A 729 -27.45 17.06 -8.44
N ALA A 730 -28.63 16.85 -7.84
CA ALA A 730 -29.86 17.47 -8.31
C ALA A 730 -29.71 18.99 -8.39
N ALA A 731 -30.02 19.56 -9.55
CA ALA A 731 -29.79 20.99 -9.82
C ALA A 731 -30.65 21.87 -8.90
N ALA A 732 -30.00 22.65 -8.04
CA ALA A 732 -30.59 23.69 -7.21
C ALA A 732 -30.38 25.07 -7.85
N LEU A 733 -31.32 25.98 -7.61
CA LEU A 733 -31.21 27.37 -8.07
C LEU A 733 -29.89 27.99 -7.60
N ASN A 734 -29.13 28.60 -8.51
CA ASN A 734 -27.80 29.18 -8.27
C ASN A 734 -26.81 28.21 -7.60
N GLY A 735 -26.93 26.90 -7.87
CA GLY A 735 -26.11 25.87 -7.23
C GLY A 735 -26.36 25.70 -5.73
N GLY A 736 -27.43 26.28 -5.20
CA GLY A 736 -27.77 26.31 -3.77
C GLY A 736 -27.38 27.61 -3.05
N PHE A 737 -26.76 28.57 -3.72
CA PHE A 737 -26.36 29.85 -3.11
C PHE A 737 -27.50 30.88 -3.09
N VAL A 738 -27.62 31.59 -1.96
CA VAL A 738 -28.53 32.71 -1.75
C VAL A 738 -27.80 33.83 -1.02
N VAL A 739 -27.99 35.08 -1.46
CA VAL A 739 -27.47 36.28 -0.78
C VAL A 739 -28.64 37.05 -0.22
N ARG A 740 -28.65 37.29 1.10
CA ARG A 740 -29.71 38.05 1.78
C ARG A 740 -29.14 39.23 2.54
N THR A 741 -29.94 40.28 2.64
CA THR A 741 -29.76 41.41 3.53
C THR A 741 -31.06 41.67 4.28
N ASP A 742 -31.05 42.63 5.20
CA ASP A 742 -32.27 43.06 5.88
C ASP A 742 -33.33 43.65 4.91
N SER A 743 -32.93 44.04 3.69
CA SER A 743 -33.85 44.49 2.64
C SER A 743 -34.37 43.38 1.72
N GLY A 744 -33.95 42.13 1.93
CA GLY A 744 -34.41 40.97 1.16
C GLY A 744 -33.29 40.22 0.43
N GLU A 745 -33.68 39.37 -0.50
CA GLU A 745 -32.77 38.53 -1.29
C GLU A 745 -32.19 39.30 -2.48
N ALA A 746 -30.88 39.25 -2.65
CA ALA A 746 -30.18 39.86 -3.78
C ALA A 746 -30.16 38.91 -4.97
N THR A 747 -30.34 39.45 -6.18
CA THR A 747 -30.30 38.67 -7.41
C THR A 747 -28.86 38.30 -7.77
N ILE A 748 -28.59 37.00 -7.87
CA ILE A 748 -27.33 36.44 -8.38
C ILE A 748 -27.48 36.22 -9.89
N SER A 749 -26.58 36.78 -10.70
CA SER A 749 -26.58 36.65 -12.16
C SER A 749 -25.63 35.56 -12.67
N ALA A 750 -24.62 35.19 -11.89
CA ALA A 750 -23.70 34.10 -12.22
C ALA A 750 -23.09 33.47 -10.97
N VAL A 751 -22.77 32.18 -11.05
CA VAL A 751 -22.00 31.42 -10.05
C VAL A 751 -20.96 30.59 -10.79
N ALA A 752 -19.70 30.71 -10.40
CA ALA A 752 -18.60 29.96 -11.01
C ALA A 752 -17.53 29.61 -9.97
N VAL A 753 -16.77 28.54 -10.22
CA VAL A 753 -15.51 28.29 -9.49
C VAL A 753 -14.43 29.13 -10.15
N ASP A 754 -13.61 29.83 -9.36
CA ASP A 754 -12.50 30.61 -9.91
C ASP A 754 -11.40 29.69 -10.44
N THR A 755 -11.10 29.81 -11.72
CA THR A 755 -10.03 29.02 -12.37
C THR A 755 -8.63 29.36 -11.87
N SER A 756 -8.42 30.59 -11.40
CA SER A 756 -7.16 31.08 -10.82
C SER A 756 -7.05 30.81 -9.31
N SER A 757 -8.18 30.53 -8.65
CA SER A 757 -8.26 30.18 -7.23
C SER A 757 -9.26 29.04 -7.05
N PRO A 758 -8.86 27.79 -7.34
CA PRO A 758 -9.76 26.64 -7.46
C PRO A 758 -10.45 26.21 -6.16
N ASP A 759 -10.17 26.90 -5.06
CA ASP A 759 -10.80 26.79 -3.75
C ASP A 759 -11.83 27.89 -3.47
N THR A 760 -12.15 28.69 -4.48
CA THR A 760 -13.00 29.87 -4.37
C THR A 760 -14.17 29.79 -5.35
N VAL A 761 -15.37 30.07 -4.85
CA VAL A 761 -16.57 30.29 -5.68
C VAL A 761 -16.79 31.78 -5.83
N VAL A 762 -17.05 32.24 -7.04
CA VAL A 762 -17.36 33.64 -7.37
C VAL A 762 -18.84 33.73 -7.75
N LEU A 763 -19.55 34.62 -7.07
CA LEU A 763 -20.92 34.99 -7.38
C LEU A 763 -20.94 36.41 -7.92
N THR A 764 -21.59 36.62 -9.05
CA THR A 764 -21.85 37.95 -9.59
C THR A 764 -23.25 38.38 -9.19
N LEU A 765 -23.37 39.52 -8.51
CA LEU A 765 -24.66 40.13 -8.19
C LEU A 765 -25.14 41.00 -9.36
N ALA A 766 -26.45 41.01 -9.60
CA ALA A 766 -27.04 41.81 -10.68
C ALA A 766 -26.94 43.33 -10.44
N ALA A 767 -26.78 43.73 -9.18
CA ALA A 767 -26.57 45.11 -8.76
C ALA A 767 -25.73 45.17 -7.48
N ALA A 768 -25.23 46.35 -7.13
CA ALA A 768 -24.55 46.57 -5.87
C ALA A 768 -25.45 46.14 -4.69
N LEU A 769 -24.88 45.45 -3.71
CA LEU A 769 -25.64 44.92 -2.60
C LEU A 769 -26.21 46.06 -1.74
N ALA A 770 -27.53 46.09 -1.58
CA ALA A 770 -28.24 47.06 -0.75
C ALA A 770 -28.76 46.40 0.54
N GLY A 771 -28.84 47.18 1.62
CA GLY A 771 -29.32 46.74 2.93
C GLY A 771 -28.21 46.35 3.90
N ALA A 772 -28.55 46.32 5.19
CA ALA A 772 -27.64 45.96 6.27
C ALA A 772 -27.57 44.43 6.47
N ASN A 773 -26.60 44.00 7.27
CA ASN A 773 -26.37 42.61 7.68
C ASN A 773 -26.33 41.59 6.53
N PRO A 774 -25.51 41.82 5.49
CA PRO A 774 -25.47 40.90 4.36
C PRO A 774 -24.96 39.52 4.79
N ARG A 775 -25.64 38.47 4.31
CA ARG A 775 -25.38 37.06 4.60
C ARG A 775 -25.37 36.26 3.31
N LEU A 776 -24.37 35.41 3.17
CA LEU A 776 -24.33 34.35 2.17
C LEU A 776 -24.85 33.07 2.81
N ARG A 777 -25.79 32.41 2.14
CA ARG A 777 -26.38 31.14 2.56
C ARG A 777 -26.15 30.11 1.47
N TYR A 778 -25.83 28.88 1.85
CA TYR A 778 -25.64 27.79 0.91
C TYR A 778 -26.42 26.55 1.34
N ALA A 779 -27.19 26.00 0.41
CA ALA A 779 -28.04 24.83 0.58
C ALA A 779 -29.10 24.97 1.70
N LEU A 780 -29.53 26.19 2.05
CA LEU A 780 -30.50 26.43 3.12
C LEU A 780 -31.91 26.80 2.63
N ASP A 781 -32.04 27.21 1.37
CA ASP A 781 -33.23 27.91 0.89
C ASP A 781 -33.92 27.21 -0.29
N ASN A 782 -33.14 26.63 -1.21
CA ASN A 782 -33.63 25.99 -2.42
C ASN A 782 -33.39 24.48 -2.41
N LEU A 783 -34.38 23.71 -2.87
CA LEU A 783 -34.27 22.25 -3.01
C LEU A 783 -34.06 21.91 -4.49
N GLY A 784 -33.09 21.03 -4.76
CA GLY A 784 -32.76 20.56 -6.10
C GLY A 784 -33.92 19.82 -6.75
N THR A 785 -34.07 20.00 -8.06
CA THR A 785 -35.18 19.41 -8.82
C THR A 785 -35.15 17.87 -8.73
N GLY A 786 -36.29 17.27 -8.34
CA GLY A 786 -36.44 15.81 -8.21
C GLY A 786 -36.04 15.23 -6.85
N LEU A 787 -35.47 16.03 -5.94
CA LEU A 787 -35.26 15.58 -4.56
C LEU A 787 -36.57 15.63 -3.78
N ASN A 788 -36.80 14.60 -2.97
CA ASN A 788 -37.90 14.53 -2.03
C ASN A 788 -37.33 14.62 -0.61
N ILE A 789 -37.12 15.84 -0.11
CA ILE A 789 -36.69 16.09 1.27
C ILE A 789 -37.69 17.07 1.89
N SER A 790 -38.41 16.61 2.91
CA SER A 790 -39.45 17.37 3.59
C SER A 790 -38.87 18.65 4.20
N ASN A 791 -39.35 19.79 3.69
CA ASN A 791 -38.84 21.13 4.01
C ASN A 791 -37.30 21.24 3.92
N GLY A 792 -36.69 20.42 3.07
CA GLY A 792 -35.24 20.39 2.88
C GLY A 792 -34.75 21.39 1.85
N ALA A 793 -33.44 21.55 1.80
CA ALA A 793 -32.73 22.30 0.78
C ALA A 793 -31.44 21.55 0.40
N SER A 794 -30.85 21.90 -0.74
CA SER A 794 -29.68 21.23 -1.28
C SER A 794 -28.79 22.20 -2.06
N GLY A 795 -27.59 21.76 -2.40
CA GLY A 795 -26.69 22.51 -3.27
C GLY A 795 -25.93 21.59 -4.23
N ASN A 796 -25.08 22.19 -5.06
CA ASN A 796 -24.34 21.51 -6.12
C ASN A 796 -22.81 21.58 -5.94
N LEU A 797 -22.31 22.11 -4.83
CA LEU A 797 -20.87 22.26 -4.58
C LEU A 797 -20.28 21.00 -3.93
N ARG A 798 -19.21 20.50 -4.54
CA ARG A 798 -18.38 19.39 -4.04
C ARG A 798 -16.90 19.65 -4.34
N ASP A 799 -16.03 18.78 -3.85
CA ASP A 799 -14.61 18.75 -4.19
C ASP A 799 -14.35 17.79 -5.36
N SER A 800 -13.09 17.66 -5.80
CA SER A 800 -12.69 16.75 -6.89
C SER A 800 -12.18 15.39 -6.43
N THR A 801 -12.59 14.92 -5.24
CA THR A 801 -12.16 13.61 -4.76
C THR A 801 -12.66 12.49 -5.69
N PRO A 802 -11.78 11.60 -6.21
CA PRO A 802 -12.18 10.56 -7.17
C PRO A 802 -12.72 9.30 -6.50
N ASP A 803 -12.74 9.26 -5.18
CA ASP A 803 -13.17 8.11 -4.39
C ASP A 803 -14.58 7.65 -4.79
N ARG A 804 -14.72 6.33 -4.87
CA ARG A 804 -15.95 5.66 -5.24
C ARG A 804 -16.00 4.28 -4.61
N PHE A 805 -17.19 3.74 -4.46
CA PHE A 805 -17.38 2.32 -4.17
C PHE A 805 -18.40 1.72 -5.13
N SER A 806 -18.35 0.40 -5.30
CA SER A 806 -19.29 -0.32 -6.15
C SER A 806 -20.23 -1.18 -5.33
N PHE A 807 -21.52 -1.16 -5.69
CA PHE A 807 -22.52 -2.04 -5.10
C PHE A 807 -23.63 -2.30 -6.13
N GLY A 808 -24.11 -3.54 -6.22
CA GLY A 808 -25.20 -3.89 -7.14
C GLY A 808 -24.90 -3.60 -8.62
N GLY A 809 -23.63 -3.64 -9.04
CA GLY A 809 -23.20 -3.29 -10.40
C GLY A 809 -23.17 -1.79 -10.72
N LEU A 810 -23.51 -0.94 -9.74
CA LEU A 810 -23.44 0.51 -9.86
C LEU A 810 -22.22 1.05 -9.10
N THR A 811 -21.73 2.21 -9.54
CA THR A 811 -20.63 2.94 -8.89
C THR A 811 -21.19 4.19 -8.23
N TYR A 812 -20.88 4.35 -6.94
CA TYR A 812 -21.33 5.46 -6.11
C TYR A 812 -20.13 6.34 -5.72
N PRO A 813 -20.21 7.65 -5.92
CA PRO A 813 -19.13 8.57 -5.61
C PRO A 813 -19.06 8.89 -4.11
N LEU A 814 -17.86 9.21 -3.62
CA LEU A 814 -17.63 9.62 -2.23
C LEU A 814 -17.01 11.03 -2.18
N TRP A 815 -17.54 11.98 -2.95
CA TRP A 815 -17.05 13.36 -2.91
C TRP A 815 -17.17 13.96 -1.51
N HIS A 816 -16.30 14.92 -1.16
CA HIS A 816 -16.65 15.81 -0.06
C HIS A 816 -17.66 16.82 -0.59
N VAL A 817 -18.90 16.69 -0.12
CA VAL A 817 -20.00 17.59 -0.49
C VAL A 817 -20.00 18.78 0.47
N ALA A 818 -20.23 19.99 -0.02
CA ALA A 818 -20.20 21.19 0.82
C ALA A 818 -21.33 21.15 1.87
N PRO A 819 -21.05 21.50 3.14
CA PRO A 819 -22.08 21.52 4.17
C PRO A 819 -23.09 22.64 3.92
N HIS A 820 -24.29 22.54 4.50
CA HIS A 820 -25.15 23.69 4.74
C HIS A 820 -24.39 24.72 5.59
N PHE A 821 -24.31 25.97 5.14
CA PHE A 821 -23.65 27.03 5.89
C PHE A 821 -24.28 28.40 5.67
N GLU A 822 -24.00 29.31 6.61
CA GLU A 822 -24.26 30.73 6.48
C GLU A 822 -22.99 31.50 6.89
N LEU A 823 -22.64 32.55 6.15
CA LEU A 823 -21.52 33.43 6.46
C LEU A 823 -21.94 34.91 6.41
N PRO A 824 -21.41 35.76 7.31
CA PRO A 824 -21.43 37.20 7.10
C PRO A 824 -20.66 37.56 5.83
N ILE A 825 -21.21 38.47 5.03
CA ILE A 825 -20.51 39.04 3.87
C ILE A 825 -19.72 40.25 4.34
N LEU A 826 -18.41 40.23 4.09
CA LEU A 826 -17.50 41.32 4.39
C LEU A 826 -17.33 42.20 3.14
N THR A 827 -17.89 43.41 3.16
CA THR A 827 -17.71 44.37 2.06
C THR A 827 -16.33 45.02 2.16
N LEU A 828 -15.53 44.88 1.11
CA LEU A 828 -14.20 45.45 1.02
C LEU A 828 -14.20 46.62 0.02
N ALA A 829 -13.43 47.67 0.32
CA ALA A 829 -13.31 48.83 -0.56
C ALA A 829 -12.64 48.44 -1.89
N SER A 830 -13.17 48.90 -3.02
CA SER A 830 -12.47 48.86 -4.30
C SER A 830 -11.28 49.83 -4.22
N ILE A 831 -10.08 49.37 -4.56
CA ILE A 831 -8.90 50.25 -4.73
C ILE A 831 -8.95 50.82 -6.14
#